data_AF-B4D6B0-F1
#
_entry.id   AF-B4D6B0-F1
#
_cell.length_a   1.000
_cell.length_b   1.000
_cell.length_c   1.000
_cell.angle_alpha   90.00
_cell.angle_beta   90.00
_cell.angle_gamma   90.00
#
_symmetry.space_group_name_H-M   'P 1'
#
loop_
_entity.id
_entity.type
_entity.pdbx_description
1 polymer ?
#
loop_
_entity_poly.entity_id
_entity_poly.type
_entity_poly.pdbx_seq_one_letter_code
_entity_poly.pdbx_strand_id
1 'polypeptide(L)'
;MVALSPEADRVSSFVDLAHPWALAFALVVVFLVWAQHRSLADMTPLQRKVCFALRVFIMLLLVLALAGIRWLLPSQELSVLFVVDHSASISAPAQKEARNFVSTSLAAQHTSDTAGVIGFAAKPELWQAPAVHLQPAAQWPEPTDRKATDIGGALDFASAIFPAGKARRVVLLTDGNDTGGQAAAGATRLAAQGVELMTVPLHNESAPEVLVEKVEVPRRLKAGEPFDLTAHIRSNVVTTAKVKLYQNQFLIEQRDMEIKVGDNAFRAPNLKADGNFITYEVEILPAQDTVAENNRASATASLRGEPKVLLVDSDENNGRALAGVLQKEKISVETRGLSALPKTLEDLQQFDLFLLSDVSALNLGRQQMDLYRRWVQDFGGGFVMIGGENSFGVGGYYRTPIEQMLPVRMEHDDRLDTPTVAMLVVLDRSGSMTAAVAGQTKISLADQGAVFAMNALQPKDYFGVVAVDTKPHTVVPLAPISAKGAAEQKILSITAGGGGIYIYTSMVEAFQQLRDIPARVKHLLLFSDAADAEEKAAGEMSDGIRTGGNSLDLASAMLAAKITTSVVGLGTEQDKDTPFLRQLAERGSGRFYLTDDATTLPQIFSTETMKVAQSSLIEEPFLAVAMNKSPITTGIDWPQSPLLLGYNATKPKPTADILLATEHGEPLLATWRYGLGQAAAFTSDAKSRWAAEWLTWPGYGKFWSQLVRSLMRKSDQSSFQVNTSETGHQLELTIDAIKPDGSFRNQMPVSVNMLRADGSTETHAAEQEGPGQYRALFDLPEEGTSIFSVSSPDLPDGGYVFGHTRSYPEEFLRTEVNESLLHTLTSLGRGKFAPSPAEVFARPTVAARTHRELTNYFLELALLLLPLDIWLRRRTWRA
;
A
#
# COMPACT_ATOMS: atom_id res chain seq x y z
N MET A 1 -45.74 13.20 -22.42
CA MET A 1 -45.87 12.75 -23.82
C MET A 1 -47.22 12.06 -23.94
N VAL A 2 -48.09 12.55 -24.81
CA VAL A 2 -49.44 11.99 -25.03
C VAL A 2 -49.29 10.65 -25.75
N ALA A 3 -49.82 9.58 -25.14
CA ALA A 3 -49.87 8.26 -25.74
C ALA A 3 -50.85 8.27 -26.92
N LEU A 4 -50.34 8.07 -28.14
CA LEU A 4 -51.14 7.86 -29.35
C LEU A 4 -51.43 6.35 -29.51
N SER A 5 -52.61 6.06 -30.05
CA SER A 5 -53.27 4.76 -30.13
C SER A 5 -52.53 3.68 -30.95
N PRO A 6 -52.74 2.37 -30.66
CA PRO A 6 -52.00 1.25 -31.27
C PRO A 6 -52.27 1.00 -32.77
N GLU A 7 -53.24 1.68 -33.39
CA GLU A 7 -53.59 1.46 -34.80
C GLU A 7 -52.76 2.29 -35.80
N ALA A 8 -51.97 3.26 -35.32
CA ALA A 8 -51.10 4.08 -36.17
C ALA A 8 -49.77 3.39 -36.55
N ASP A 9 -49.43 2.25 -35.93
CA ASP A 9 -48.13 1.58 -36.04
C ASP A 9 -47.95 0.70 -37.30
N ARG A 10 -48.98 0.54 -38.14
CA ARG A 10 -48.87 -0.29 -39.36
C ARG A 10 -48.38 0.46 -40.59
N VAL A 11 -48.26 1.79 -40.56
CA VAL A 11 -47.81 2.58 -41.72
C VAL A 11 -46.48 3.31 -41.46
N SER A 12 -45.98 3.34 -40.23
CA SER A 12 -44.72 3.98 -39.82
C SER A 12 -43.46 3.10 -39.99
N SER A 13 -43.58 1.87 -40.49
CA SER A 13 -42.54 0.83 -40.32
C SER A 13 -41.32 0.87 -41.24
N PHE A 14 -41.22 1.82 -42.18
CA PHE A 14 -40.17 1.80 -43.23
C PHE A 14 -39.24 3.00 -43.23
N VAL A 15 -39.58 4.11 -42.56
CA VAL A 15 -38.81 5.35 -42.65
C VAL A 15 -38.56 5.93 -41.26
N ASP A 16 -37.30 6.21 -40.95
CA ASP A 16 -36.86 6.93 -39.75
C ASP A 16 -36.24 8.28 -40.14
N LEU A 17 -36.29 9.27 -39.24
CA LEU A 17 -35.76 10.61 -39.44
C LEU A 17 -34.68 10.89 -38.40
N ALA A 18 -33.42 11.01 -38.82
CA ALA A 18 -32.31 11.31 -37.90
C ALA A 18 -32.49 12.66 -37.18
N HIS A 19 -33.05 13.65 -37.89
CA HIS A 19 -33.18 15.04 -37.42
C HIS A 19 -34.58 15.59 -37.75
N PRO A 20 -35.63 15.19 -37.02
CA PRO A 20 -37.01 15.58 -37.35
C PRO A 20 -37.25 17.09 -37.29
N TRP A 21 -36.46 17.83 -36.51
CA TRP A 21 -36.50 19.30 -36.42
C TRP A 21 -36.17 20.00 -37.75
N ALA A 22 -35.39 19.37 -38.64
CA ALA A 22 -35.02 19.93 -39.94
C ALA A 22 -36.23 20.11 -40.87
N LEU A 23 -37.33 19.38 -40.63
CA LEU A 23 -38.57 19.57 -41.39
C LEU A 23 -39.17 20.97 -41.21
N ALA A 24 -38.82 21.70 -40.13
CA ALA A 24 -39.23 23.10 -39.95
C ALA A 24 -38.72 24.02 -41.08
N PHE A 25 -37.60 23.67 -41.75
CA PHE A 25 -37.12 24.41 -42.91
C PHE A 25 -38.02 24.31 -44.14
N ALA A 26 -39.02 23.42 -44.14
CA ALA A 26 -40.08 23.46 -45.14
C ALA A 26 -40.83 24.81 -45.15
N LEU A 27 -40.80 25.60 -44.06
CA LEU A 27 -41.33 26.97 -44.04
C LEU A 27 -40.60 27.91 -45.02
N VAL A 28 -39.35 27.61 -45.38
CA VAL A 28 -38.64 28.35 -46.44
C VAL A 28 -39.35 28.17 -47.79
N VAL A 29 -40.02 27.04 -48.03
CA VAL A 29 -40.86 26.85 -49.23
C VAL A 29 -42.04 27.82 -49.22
N VAL A 30 -42.67 28.07 -48.07
CA VAL A 30 -43.76 29.05 -47.92
C VAL A 30 -43.26 30.47 -48.19
N PHE A 31 -42.07 30.81 -47.69
CA PHE A 31 -41.42 32.08 -48.02
C PHE A 31 -41.13 32.21 -49.52
N LEU A 32 -40.70 31.14 -50.18
CA LEU A 32 -40.46 31.13 -51.63
C LEU A 32 -41.76 31.33 -52.43
N VAL A 33 -42.89 30.76 -52.01
CA VAL A 33 -44.22 31.03 -52.61
C VAL A 33 -44.54 32.53 -52.51
N TRP A 34 -44.38 33.11 -51.31
CA TRP A 34 -44.64 34.54 -51.07
C TRP A 34 -43.72 35.45 -51.88
N ALA A 35 -42.41 35.17 -51.87
CA ALA A 35 -41.40 35.93 -52.62
C ALA A 35 -41.64 35.85 -54.13
N GLN A 36 -42.11 34.71 -54.63
CA GLN A 36 -42.49 34.58 -56.04
C GLN A 36 -43.68 35.46 -56.38
N HIS A 37 -44.71 35.58 -55.54
CA HIS A 37 -45.84 36.49 -55.80
C HIS A 37 -45.45 37.98 -55.79
N ARG A 38 -44.39 38.35 -55.07
CA ARG A 38 -43.85 39.72 -55.01
C ARG A 38 -42.76 40.02 -56.06
N SER A 39 -42.34 39.03 -56.84
CA SER A 39 -41.23 39.18 -57.79
C SER A 39 -41.63 39.98 -59.04
N LEU A 40 -40.84 41.00 -59.36
CA LEU A 40 -40.93 41.85 -60.55
C LEU A 40 -40.15 41.30 -61.76
N ALA A 41 -39.77 40.01 -61.74
CA ALA A 41 -39.01 39.41 -62.82
C ALA A 41 -39.86 39.29 -64.10
N ASP A 42 -39.34 39.85 -65.22
CA ASP A 42 -39.91 39.74 -66.57
C ASP A 42 -39.77 38.30 -67.09
N MET A 43 -40.74 37.45 -66.77
CA MET A 43 -40.81 36.05 -67.18
C MET A 43 -42.21 35.71 -67.68
N THR A 44 -42.30 34.84 -68.69
CA THR A 44 -43.60 34.32 -69.16
C THR A 44 -44.28 33.52 -68.04
N PRO A 45 -45.64 33.49 -67.98
CA PRO A 45 -46.36 32.81 -66.90
C PRO A 45 -46.06 31.31 -66.82
N LEU A 46 -45.77 30.66 -67.96
CA LEU A 46 -45.38 29.24 -68.01
C LEU A 46 -43.96 29.02 -67.45
N GLN A 47 -42.99 29.83 -67.89
CA GLN A 47 -41.61 29.77 -67.39
C GLN A 47 -41.55 29.97 -65.88
N ARG A 48 -42.34 30.92 -65.37
CA ARG A 48 -42.45 31.24 -63.94
C ARG A 48 -42.99 30.07 -63.12
N LYS A 49 -44.00 29.34 -63.61
CA LYS A 49 -44.56 28.16 -62.94
C LYS A 49 -43.56 26.99 -62.91
N VAL A 50 -42.89 26.71 -64.03
CA VAL A 50 -41.94 25.60 -64.15
C VAL A 50 -40.70 25.81 -63.28
N CYS A 51 -40.08 26.99 -63.34
CA CYS A 51 -38.91 27.29 -62.51
C CYS A 51 -39.24 27.26 -61.01
N PHE A 52 -40.45 27.69 -60.64
CA PHE A 52 -40.88 27.64 -59.25
C PHE A 52 -41.15 26.22 -58.77
N ALA A 53 -41.87 25.41 -59.54
CA ALA A 53 -42.09 24.00 -59.20
C ALA A 53 -40.76 23.26 -59.02
N LEU A 54 -39.80 23.50 -59.93
CA LEU A 54 -38.46 22.92 -59.85
C LEU A 54 -37.70 23.40 -58.60
N ARG A 55 -37.78 24.68 -58.27
CA ARG A 55 -37.10 25.24 -57.09
C ARG A 55 -37.71 24.78 -55.77
N VAL A 56 -39.03 24.67 -55.69
CA VAL A 56 -39.73 24.06 -54.55
C VAL A 56 -39.30 22.60 -54.40
N PHE A 57 -39.21 21.86 -55.50
CA PHE A 57 -38.77 20.47 -55.49
C PHE A 57 -37.31 20.32 -55.03
N ILE A 58 -36.38 21.15 -55.52
CA ILE A 58 -34.98 21.17 -55.06
C ILE A 58 -34.89 21.49 -53.57
N MET A 59 -35.62 22.51 -53.10
CA MET A 59 -35.61 22.87 -51.67
C MET A 59 -36.19 21.76 -50.80
N LEU A 60 -37.22 21.07 -51.28
CA LEU A 60 -37.79 19.92 -50.59
C LEU A 60 -36.78 18.76 -50.50
N LEU A 61 -36.04 18.47 -51.58
CA LEU A 61 -34.95 17.48 -51.55
C LEU A 61 -33.86 17.85 -50.54
N LEU A 62 -33.46 19.13 -50.46
CA LEU A 62 -32.48 19.61 -49.49
C LEU A 62 -32.99 19.50 -48.05
N VAL A 63 -34.26 19.83 -47.80
CA VAL A 63 -34.89 19.66 -46.46
C VAL A 63 -34.96 18.18 -46.07
N LEU A 64 -35.30 17.28 -47.01
CA LEU A 64 -35.33 15.83 -46.75
C LEU A 64 -33.92 15.26 -46.52
N ALA A 65 -32.91 15.76 -47.23
CA ALA A 65 -31.50 15.43 -46.97
C ALA A 65 -31.07 15.91 -45.57
N LEU A 66 -31.43 17.14 -45.19
CA LEU A 66 -31.11 17.71 -43.88
C LEU A 66 -31.81 16.97 -42.72
N ALA A 67 -33.04 16.48 -42.97
CA ALA A 67 -33.79 15.68 -42.00
C ALA A 67 -33.25 14.26 -41.81
N GLY A 68 -32.34 13.82 -42.69
CA GLY A 68 -31.68 12.53 -42.59
C GLY A 68 -32.66 11.36 -42.67
N ILE A 69 -33.43 11.30 -43.76
CA ILE A 69 -34.33 10.18 -44.03
C ILE A 69 -33.54 8.87 -44.15
N ARG A 70 -33.97 7.87 -43.38
CA ARG A 70 -33.40 6.53 -43.29
C ARG A 70 -34.44 5.49 -43.66
N TRP A 71 -34.09 4.56 -44.55
CA TRP A 71 -34.93 3.38 -44.80
C TRP A 71 -34.59 2.26 -43.83
N LEU A 72 -35.61 1.78 -43.11
CA LEU A 72 -35.53 0.64 -42.21
C LEU A 72 -35.71 -0.65 -43.03
N LEU A 73 -34.61 -1.38 -43.25
CA LEU A 73 -34.61 -2.68 -43.90
C LEU A 73 -34.47 -3.78 -42.83
N PRO A 74 -35.21 -4.90 -42.92
CA PRO A 74 -34.92 -6.06 -42.09
C PRO A 74 -33.59 -6.68 -42.56
N SER A 75 -32.60 -6.68 -41.69
CA SER A 75 -31.33 -7.38 -41.89
C SER A 75 -31.36 -8.72 -41.18
N GLN A 76 -30.96 -9.75 -41.92
CA GLN A 76 -30.73 -11.09 -41.37
C GLN A 76 -29.26 -11.29 -40.96
N GLU A 77 -28.38 -10.31 -41.20
CA GLU A 77 -26.95 -10.41 -40.91
C GLU A 77 -26.70 -10.52 -39.41
N LEU A 78 -25.88 -11.50 -39.02
CA LEU A 78 -25.56 -11.81 -37.64
C LEU A 78 -24.13 -11.36 -37.33
N SER A 79 -23.93 -10.83 -36.13
CA SER A 79 -22.62 -10.69 -35.52
C SER A 79 -22.56 -11.55 -34.27
N VAL A 80 -21.64 -12.52 -34.27
CA VAL A 80 -21.41 -13.45 -33.16
C VAL A 80 -20.11 -13.07 -32.46
N LEU A 81 -20.15 -12.96 -31.13
CA LEU A 81 -18.96 -12.85 -30.29
C LEU A 81 -18.83 -14.11 -29.44
N PHE A 82 -17.74 -14.84 -29.61
CA PHE A 82 -17.37 -15.94 -28.71
C PHE A 82 -16.65 -15.34 -27.51
N VAL A 83 -17.19 -15.56 -26.31
CA VAL A 83 -16.62 -15.13 -25.04
C VAL A 83 -16.14 -16.40 -24.36
N VAL A 84 -14.82 -16.59 -24.34
CA VAL A 84 -14.18 -17.84 -23.94
C VAL A 84 -13.47 -17.64 -22.61
N ASP A 85 -13.81 -18.49 -21.66
CA ASP A 85 -13.18 -18.55 -20.36
C ASP A 85 -11.79 -19.17 -20.45
N HIS A 86 -10.82 -18.51 -19.85
CA HIS A 86 -9.42 -18.91 -19.81
C HIS A 86 -8.82 -18.79 -18.40
N SER A 87 -9.68 -18.84 -17.38
CA SER A 87 -9.29 -18.85 -15.97
C SER A 87 -8.48 -20.09 -15.58
N ALA A 88 -8.09 -20.17 -14.32
CA ALA A 88 -7.35 -21.30 -13.76
C ALA A 88 -8.24 -22.55 -13.59
N SER A 89 -9.56 -22.40 -13.44
CA SER A 89 -10.47 -23.54 -13.40
C SER A 89 -10.54 -24.28 -14.74
N ILE A 90 -10.31 -23.61 -15.87
CA ILE A 90 -10.40 -24.25 -17.19
C ILE A 90 -9.14 -25.07 -17.52
N SER A 91 -9.29 -26.40 -17.52
CA SER A 91 -8.23 -27.35 -17.82
C SER A 91 -7.73 -27.28 -19.28
N ALA A 92 -6.50 -27.72 -19.54
CA ALA A 92 -5.94 -27.74 -20.90
C ALA A 92 -6.79 -28.55 -21.93
N PRO A 93 -7.40 -29.71 -21.56
CA PRO A 93 -8.39 -30.38 -22.40
C PRO A 93 -9.63 -29.53 -22.69
N ALA A 94 -10.21 -28.87 -21.67
CA ALA A 94 -11.38 -28.01 -21.82
C ALA A 94 -11.10 -26.78 -22.70
N GLN A 95 -9.91 -26.18 -22.60
CA GLN A 95 -9.49 -25.12 -23.53
C GLN A 95 -9.38 -25.62 -24.98
N LYS A 96 -8.94 -26.87 -25.18
CA LYS A 96 -8.89 -27.49 -26.51
C LYS A 96 -10.30 -27.76 -27.04
N GLU A 97 -11.23 -28.18 -26.18
CA GLU A 97 -12.65 -28.31 -26.51
C GLU A 97 -13.24 -26.96 -26.95
N ALA A 98 -12.99 -25.88 -26.20
CA ALA A 98 -13.43 -24.53 -26.54
C ALA A 98 -12.91 -24.10 -27.92
N ARG A 99 -11.62 -24.31 -28.20
CA ARG A 99 -11.02 -24.01 -29.52
C ARG A 99 -11.67 -24.81 -30.65
N ASN A 100 -11.90 -26.10 -30.43
CA ASN A 100 -12.57 -26.96 -31.40
C ASN A 100 -14.01 -26.52 -31.65
N PHE A 101 -14.73 -26.09 -30.62
CA PHE A 101 -16.09 -25.57 -30.72
C PHE A 101 -16.13 -24.28 -31.54
N VAL A 102 -15.25 -23.32 -31.25
CA VAL A 102 -15.16 -22.03 -31.98
C VAL A 102 -14.81 -22.28 -33.45
N SER A 103 -13.77 -23.06 -33.74
CA SER A 103 -13.35 -23.38 -35.11
C SER A 103 -14.43 -24.10 -35.92
N THR A 104 -15.14 -25.06 -35.32
CA THR A 104 -16.24 -25.77 -35.97
C THR A 104 -17.44 -24.84 -36.22
N SER A 105 -17.72 -23.93 -35.29
CA SER A 105 -18.81 -22.94 -35.43
C SER A 105 -18.50 -21.93 -36.54
N LEU A 106 -17.25 -21.46 -36.64
CA LEU A 106 -16.81 -20.55 -37.72
C LEU A 106 -16.96 -21.17 -39.11
N ALA A 107 -16.87 -22.50 -39.24
CA ALA A 107 -17.11 -23.18 -40.53
C ALA A 107 -18.58 -23.07 -40.99
N ALA A 108 -19.53 -22.81 -40.09
CA ALA A 108 -20.94 -22.58 -40.38
C ALA A 108 -21.28 -21.09 -40.63
N GLN A 109 -20.29 -20.18 -40.59
CA GLN A 109 -20.49 -18.75 -40.81
C GLN A 109 -20.97 -18.45 -42.24
N HIS A 110 -22.05 -17.67 -42.39
CA HIS A 110 -22.48 -17.20 -43.71
C HIS A 110 -21.62 -16.02 -44.21
N THR A 111 -21.63 -15.78 -45.52
CA THR A 111 -20.76 -14.81 -46.21
C THR A 111 -20.89 -13.35 -45.73
N SER A 112 -22.02 -12.96 -45.14
CA SER A 112 -22.28 -11.61 -44.62
C SER A 112 -22.21 -11.49 -43.09
N ASP A 113 -22.06 -12.60 -42.38
CA ASP A 113 -22.02 -12.60 -40.92
C ASP A 113 -20.62 -12.22 -40.42
N THR A 114 -20.53 -11.63 -39.24
CA THR A 114 -19.26 -11.30 -38.57
C THR A 114 -19.05 -12.16 -37.34
N ALA A 115 -17.81 -12.54 -37.08
CA ALA A 115 -17.44 -13.28 -35.88
C ALA A 115 -16.24 -12.61 -35.20
N GLY A 116 -16.19 -12.64 -33.87
CA GLY A 116 -15.05 -12.19 -33.06
C GLY A 116 -14.86 -13.10 -31.84
N VAL A 117 -13.68 -13.04 -31.23
CA VAL A 117 -13.32 -13.86 -30.06
C VAL A 117 -12.77 -12.95 -28.96
N ILE A 118 -13.34 -13.08 -27.77
CA ILE A 118 -12.95 -12.41 -26.53
C ILE A 118 -12.53 -13.51 -25.56
N GLY A 119 -11.33 -13.38 -24.98
CA GLY A 119 -10.91 -14.21 -23.86
C GLY A 119 -11.16 -13.48 -22.56
N PHE A 120 -11.51 -14.18 -21.49
CA PHE A 120 -11.62 -13.58 -20.17
C PHE A 120 -11.15 -14.52 -19.07
N ALA A 121 -10.73 -13.92 -17.96
CA ALA A 121 -10.50 -14.54 -16.67
C ALA A 121 -10.88 -13.46 -15.63
N ALA A 122 -9.92 -12.88 -14.91
CA ALA A 122 -10.17 -11.74 -14.03
C ALA A 122 -10.60 -10.47 -14.81
N LYS A 123 -10.12 -10.32 -16.06
CA LYS A 123 -10.46 -9.21 -16.96
C LYS A 123 -10.70 -9.73 -18.38
N PRO A 124 -11.62 -9.11 -19.14
CA PRO A 124 -11.85 -9.49 -20.53
C PRO A 124 -10.86 -8.79 -21.49
N GLU A 125 -10.41 -9.53 -22.50
CA GLU A 125 -9.49 -9.07 -23.54
C GLU A 125 -10.00 -9.45 -24.94
N LEU A 126 -9.88 -8.51 -25.88
CA LEU A 126 -10.24 -8.77 -27.27
C LEU A 126 -9.10 -9.50 -27.99
N TRP A 127 -9.26 -10.79 -28.26
CA TRP A 127 -8.28 -11.58 -29.00
C TRP A 127 -8.43 -11.42 -30.52
N GLN A 128 -9.66 -11.40 -31.02
CA GLN A 128 -9.96 -11.25 -32.44
C GLN A 128 -11.16 -10.32 -32.66
N ALA A 129 -10.90 -9.18 -33.32
CA ALA A 129 -11.95 -8.21 -33.64
C ALA A 129 -13.00 -8.79 -34.60
N PRO A 130 -14.27 -8.35 -34.53
CA PRO A 130 -15.33 -8.81 -35.41
C PRO A 130 -14.98 -8.66 -36.90
N ALA A 131 -14.85 -9.79 -37.60
CA ALA A 131 -14.51 -9.83 -39.02
C ALA A 131 -15.40 -10.79 -39.80
N VAL A 132 -15.51 -10.54 -41.10
CA VAL A 132 -16.15 -11.44 -42.07
C VAL A 132 -15.13 -12.52 -42.44
N HIS A 133 -15.52 -13.80 -42.37
CA HIS A 133 -14.63 -14.97 -42.56
C HIS A 133 -13.42 -14.95 -41.61
N LEU A 134 -13.71 -14.95 -40.30
CA LEU A 134 -12.66 -14.97 -39.28
C LEU A 134 -11.90 -16.31 -39.33
N GLN A 135 -10.58 -16.26 -39.46
CA GLN A 135 -9.76 -17.46 -39.30
C GLN A 135 -9.47 -17.70 -37.81
N PRO A 136 -9.71 -18.91 -37.28
CA PRO A 136 -9.42 -19.21 -35.90
C PRO A 136 -7.91 -19.05 -35.63
N ALA A 137 -7.57 -18.40 -34.53
CA ALA A 137 -6.17 -18.28 -34.11
C ALA A 137 -5.59 -19.66 -33.80
N ALA A 138 -4.33 -19.91 -34.20
CA ALA A 138 -3.64 -21.16 -33.90
C ALA A 138 -3.39 -21.35 -32.40
N GLN A 139 -3.16 -20.24 -31.69
CA GLN A 139 -3.00 -20.16 -30.24
C GLN A 139 -3.69 -18.88 -29.75
N TRP A 140 -4.32 -18.95 -28.58
CA TRP A 140 -4.87 -17.78 -27.90
C TRP A 140 -3.84 -17.20 -26.92
N PRO A 141 -3.85 -15.88 -26.69
CA PRO A 141 -3.01 -15.25 -25.67
C PRO A 141 -3.27 -15.82 -24.27
N GLU A 142 -2.23 -15.95 -23.45
CA GLU A 142 -2.38 -16.27 -22.03
C GLU A 142 -2.81 -15.01 -21.26
N PRO A 143 -3.85 -15.08 -20.41
CA PRO A 143 -4.27 -13.97 -19.55
C PRO A 143 -3.17 -13.55 -18.59
N THR A 144 -3.16 -12.27 -18.22
CA THR A 144 -2.27 -11.74 -17.19
C THR A 144 -2.60 -12.27 -15.79
N ASP A 145 -3.87 -12.55 -15.53
CA ASP A 145 -4.35 -13.10 -14.27
C ASP A 145 -5.45 -14.14 -14.52
N ARG A 146 -5.20 -15.37 -14.06
CA ARG A 146 -6.07 -16.54 -14.22
C ARG A 146 -6.79 -16.92 -12.91
N LYS A 147 -6.51 -16.22 -11.79
CA LYS A 147 -6.98 -16.61 -10.45
C LYS A 147 -8.43 -16.21 -10.14
N ALA A 148 -9.12 -15.60 -11.10
CA ALA A 148 -10.50 -15.18 -10.97
C ALA A 148 -11.22 -15.32 -12.33
N THR A 149 -12.55 -15.37 -12.26
CA THR A 149 -13.47 -15.52 -13.39
C THR A 149 -14.59 -14.48 -13.26
N ASP A 150 -14.51 -13.39 -14.03
CA ASP A 150 -15.54 -12.34 -14.08
C ASP A 150 -16.42 -12.46 -15.34
N ILE A 151 -17.47 -13.27 -15.25
CA ILE A 151 -18.43 -13.45 -16.35
C ILE A 151 -19.21 -12.15 -16.59
N GLY A 152 -19.57 -11.42 -15.53
CA GLY A 152 -20.35 -10.19 -15.62
C GLY A 152 -19.63 -9.12 -16.45
N GLY A 153 -18.37 -8.84 -16.12
CA GLY A 153 -17.50 -7.92 -16.84
C GLY A 153 -17.25 -8.36 -18.28
N ALA A 154 -17.09 -9.66 -18.53
CA ALA A 154 -16.92 -10.19 -19.89
C ALA A 154 -18.15 -9.96 -20.79
N LEU A 155 -19.36 -10.14 -20.25
CA LEU A 155 -20.60 -9.88 -20.97
C LEU A 155 -20.79 -8.38 -21.26
N ASP A 156 -20.47 -7.52 -20.28
CA ASP A 156 -20.53 -6.06 -20.48
C ASP A 156 -19.52 -5.60 -21.54
N PHE A 157 -18.30 -6.14 -21.52
CA PHE A 157 -17.27 -5.84 -22.53
C PHE A 157 -17.69 -6.31 -23.94
N ALA A 158 -18.26 -7.51 -24.05
CA ALA A 158 -18.77 -8.02 -25.32
C ALA A 158 -19.88 -7.12 -25.91
N SER A 159 -20.74 -6.56 -25.05
CA SER A 159 -21.82 -5.66 -25.48
C SER A 159 -21.32 -4.40 -26.22
N ALA A 160 -20.11 -3.92 -25.87
CA ALA A 160 -19.52 -2.71 -26.43
C ALA A 160 -18.81 -2.92 -27.80
N ILE A 161 -18.53 -4.16 -28.19
CA ILE A 161 -17.67 -4.50 -29.35
C ILE A 161 -18.47 -4.74 -30.64
N PHE A 162 -19.79 -4.97 -30.54
CA PHE A 162 -20.60 -5.34 -31.69
C PHE A 162 -20.63 -4.26 -32.81
N PRO A 163 -20.46 -4.65 -34.09
CA PRO A 163 -20.65 -3.74 -35.21
C PRO A 163 -22.11 -3.28 -35.31
N ALA A 164 -22.31 -2.04 -35.78
CA ALA A 164 -23.65 -1.49 -35.98
C ALA A 164 -24.40 -2.20 -37.13
N GLY A 165 -25.73 -2.29 -37.02
CA GLY A 165 -26.60 -2.78 -38.10
C GLY A 165 -26.73 -4.30 -38.24
N LYS A 166 -26.18 -5.11 -37.32
CA LYS A 166 -26.35 -6.57 -37.33
C LYS A 166 -27.08 -7.06 -36.09
N ALA A 167 -27.77 -8.20 -36.21
CA ALA A 167 -28.26 -8.91 -35.04
C ALA A 167 -27.07 -9.36 -34.18
N ARG A 168 -27.18 -9.26 -32.86
CA ARG A 168 -26.05 -9.45 -31.94
C ARG A 168 -26.26 -10.72 -31.12
N ARG A 169 -25.24 -11.58 -31.09
CA ARG A 169 -25.26 -12.82 -30.32
C ARG A 169 -23.94 -13.02 -29.61
N VAL A 170 -23.99 -13.33 -28.33
CA VAL A 170 -22.85 -13.77 -27.53
C VAL A 170 -22.96 -15.28 -27.31
N VAL A 171 -21.85 -15.98 -27.50
CA VAL A 171 -21.70 -17.39 -27.14
C VAL A 171 -20.66 -17.45 -26.02
N LEU A 172 -21.11 -17.73 -24.81
CA LEU A 172 -20.28 -17.84 -23.61
C LEU A 172 -19.82 -19.29 -23.43
N LEU A 173 -18.51 -19.54 -23.45
CA LEU A 173 -17.90 -20.84 -23.21
C LEU A 173 -17.18 -20.78 -21.85
N THR A 174 -17.70 -21.47 -20.83
CA THR A 174 -17.20 -21.41 -19.44
C THR A 174 -17.68 -22.64 -18.65
N ASP A 175 -17.06 -22.93 -17.51
CA ASP A 175 -17.54 -23.90 -16.52
C ASP A 175 -18.66 -23.32 -15.63
N GLY A 176 -18.93 -22.01 -15.69
CA GLY A 176 -19.99 -21.33 -14.95
C GLY A 176 -19.63 -20.96 -13.51
N ASN A 177 -18.35 -21.02 -13.12
CA ASN A 177 -17.89 -20.65 -11.78
C ASN A 177 -17.51 -19.16 -11.71
N ASP A 178 -18.52 -18.28 -11.70
CA ASP A 178 -18.32 -16.83 -11.56
C ASP A 178 -17.80 -16.44 -10.16
N THR A 179 -16.56 -15.96 -10.07
CA THR A 179 -15.98 -15.39 -8.84
C THR A 179 -16.35 -13.91 -8.67
N GLY A 180 -16.79 -13.23 -9.74
CA GLY A 180 -17.20 -11.83 -9.70
C GLY A 180 -18.59 -11.61 -9.09
N GLY A 181 -19.45 -12.63 -9.08
CA GLY A 181 -20.81 -12.59 -8.52
C GLY A 181 -21.81 -11.71 -9.30
N GLN A 182 -21.47 -11.27 -10.52
CA GLN A 182 -22.27 -10.32 -11.31
C GLN A 182 -22.80 -10.90 -12.63
N ALA A 183 -22.58 -12.20 -12.92
CA ALA A 183 -22.98 -12.82 -14.17
C ALA A 183 -24.47 -12.60 -14.52
N ALA A 184 -25.39 -12.80 -13.56
CA ALA A 184 -26.83 -12.66 -13.79
C ALA A 184 -27.25 -11.21 -14.11
N ALA A 185 -26.62 -10.23 -13.46
CA ALA A 185 -26.84 -8.82 -13.74
C ALA A 185 -26.31 -8.45 -15.14
N GLY A 186 -25.13 -8.95 -15.51
CA GLY A 186 -24.54 -8.80 -16.84
C GLY A 186 -25.43 -9.39 -17.95
N ALA A 187 -25.92 -10.62 -17.78
CA ALA A 187 -26.85 -11.26 -18.73
C ALA A 187 -28.16 -10.45 -18.91
N THR A 188 -28.68 -9.88 -17.83
CA THR A 188 -29.89 -9.03 -17.88
C THR A 188 -29.64 -7.73 -18.65
N ARG A 189 -28.48 -7.07 -18.43
CA ARG A 189 -28.09 -5.87 -19.18
C ARG A 189 -27.92 -6.18 -20.67
N LEU A 190 -27.29 -7.30 -20.98
CA LEU A 190 -27.04 -7.76 -22.35
C LEU A 190 -28.36 -8.03 -23.09
N ALA A 191 -29.32 -8.69 -22.43
CA ALA A 191 -30.67 -8.90 -22.96
C ALA A 191 -31.43 -7.58 -23.22
N ALA A 192 -31.28 -6.59 -22.32
CA ALA A 192 -31.91 -5.28 -22.47
C ALA A 192 -31.40 -4.50 -23.70
N GLN A 193 -30.16 -4.78 -24.14
CA GLN A 193 -29.58 -4.24 -25.36
C GLN A 193 -29.96 -5.01 -26.64
N GLY A 194 -30.82 -6.03 -26.53
CA GLY A 194 -31.26 -6.86 -27.65
C GLY A 194 -30.19 -7.84 -28.15
N VAL A 195 -29.21 -8.18 -27.32
CA VAL A 195 -28.19 -9.20 -27.60
C VAL A 195 -28.69 -10.54 -27.07
N GLU A 196 -28.58 -11.59 -27.89
CA GLU A 196 -28.91 -12.96 -27.49
C GLU A 196 -27.71 -13.63 -26.83
N LEU A 197 -27.91 -14.30 -25.68
CA LEU A 197 -26.85 -15.04 -24.97
C LEU A 197 -27.06 -16.55 -25.08
N MET A 198 -26.12 -17.23 -25.72
CA MET A 198 -25.99 -18.68 -25.66
C MET A 198 -24.88 -19.06 -24.68
N THR A 199 -25.05 -20.16 -23.97
CA THR A 199 -24.01 -20.71 -23.09
C THR A 199 -23.61 -22.11 -23.51
N VAL A 200 -22.32 -22.41 -23.44
CA VAL A 200 -21.71 -23.70 -23.76
C VAL A 200 -20.92 -24.13 -22.53
N PRO A 201 -21.35 -25.19 -21.83
CA PRO A 201 -20.61 -25.70 -20.68
C PRO A 201 -19.28 -26.29 -21.14
N LEU A 202 -18.18 -25.83 -20.55
CA LEU A 202 -16.86 -26.45 -20.70
C LEU A 202 -16.70 -27.48 -19.58
N HIS A 203 -16.52 -28.75 -19.95
CA HIS A 203 -16.36 -29.82 -18.97
C HIS A 203 -14.88 -30.02 -18.70
N ASN A 204 -14.46 -29.78 -17.46
CA ASN A 204 -13.20 -30.33 -17.01
C ASN A 204 -13.37 -31.84 -16.84
N GLU A 205 -12.43 -32.63 -17.36
CA GLU A 205 -12.36 -34.03 -16.97
C GLU A 205 -12.24 -34.08 -15.44
N SER A 206 -13.05 -34.89 -14.77
CA SER A 206 -13.01 -35.06 -13.31
C SER A 206 -11.67 -35.66 -12.90
N ALA A 207 -10.66 -34.81 -12.77
CA ALA A 207 -9.34 -35.19 -12.29
C ALA A 207 -9.41 -35.44 -10.78
N PRO A 208 -8.63 -36.39 -10.24
CA PRO A 208 -8.56 -36.62 -8.81
C PRO A 208 -8.18 -35.33 -8.06
N GLU A 209 -8.98 -34.94 -7.09
CA GLU A 209 -8.86 -33.65 -6.43
C GLU A 209 -9.24 -33.76 -4.95
N VAL A 210 -8.41 -33.18 -4.09
CA VAL A 210 -8.64 -33.05 -2.65
C VAL A 210 -8.36 -31.61 -2.26
N LEU A 211 -9.28 -30.95 -1.57
CA LEU A 211 -9.11 -29.56 -1.16
C LEU A 211 -9.51 -29.33 0.29
N VAL A 212 -8.88 -28.35 0.95
CA VAL A 212 -9.22 -27.90 2.30
C VAL A 212 -10.11 -26.66 2.18
N GLU A 213 -11.42 -26.81 2.33
CA GLU A 213 -12.40 -25.72 2.14
C GLU A 213 -12.20 -24.59 3.15
N LYS A 214 -12.05 -24.94 4.43
CA LYS A 214 -11.88 -23.98 5.51
C LYS A 214 -11.32 -24.65 6.76
N VAL A 215 -10.64 -23.85 7.57
CA VAL A 215 -10.23 -24.22 8.93
C VAL A 215 -11.06 -23.40 9.93
N GLU A 216 -11.69 -24.09 10.87
CA GLU A 216 -12.50 -23.49 11.91
C GLU A 216 -11.76 -23.55 13.25
N VAL A 217 -11.57 -22.37 13.84
CA VAL A 217 -11.00 -22.16 15.18
C VAL A 217 -11.83 -21.09 15.88
N PRO A 218 -12.08 -21.20 17.21
CA PRO A 218 -12.72 -20.11 17.95
C PRO A 218 -11.92 -18.81 17.83
N ARG A 219 -12.57 -17.73 17.38
CA ARG A 219 -11.90 -16.42 17.18
C ARG A 219 -11.27 -15.86 18.47
N ARG A 220 -11.84 -16.20 19.62
CA ARG A 220 -11.38 -15.81 20.96
C ARG A 220 -11.06 -17.05 21.76
N LEU A 221 -9.79 -17.20 22.11
CA LEU A 221 -9.28 -18.27 22.95
C LEU A 221 -8.95 -17.70 24.34
N LYS A 222 -9.05 -18.51 25.40
CA LYS A 222 -8.54 -18.14 26.72
C LYS A 222 -7.23 -18.87 27.00
N ALA A 223 -6.30 -18.19 27.65
CA ALA A 223 -5.04 -18.79 28.05
C ALA A 223 -5.27 -20.08 28.87
N GLY A 224 -4.66 -21.18 28.41
CA GLY A 224 -4.74 -22.48 29.07
C GLY A 224 -6.04 -23.26 28.87
N GLU A 225 -7.07 -22.70 28.23
CA GLU A 225 -8.30 -23.42 27.88
C GLU A 225 -8.07 -24.26 26.62
N PRO A 226 -8.22 -25.60 26.67
CA PRO A 226 -8.10 -26.43 25.48
C PRO A 226 -9.26 -26.15 24.52
N PHE A 227 -8.97 -26.17 23.23
CA PHE A 227 -9.99 -26.02 22.18
C PHE A 227 -9.75 -27.01 21.04
N ASP A 228 -10.76 -27.17 20.20
CA ASP A 228 -10.72 -28.07 19.05
C ASP A 228 -10.62 -27.24 17.76
N LEU A 229 -9.71 -27.65 16.87
CA LEU A 229 -9.63 -27.16 15.50
C LEU A 229 -10.28 -28.19 14.57
N THR A 230 -11.10 -27.70 13.63
CA THR A 230 -11.71 -28.54 12.60
C THR A 230 -11.37 -28.00 11.21
N ALA A 231 -10.73 -28.81 10.37
CA ALA A 231 -10.55 -28.52 8.95
C ALA A 231 -11.57 -29.33 8.13
N HIS A 232 -12.32 -28.63 7.30
CA HIS A 232 -13.28 -29.22 6.37
C HIS A 232 -12.57 -29.51 5.05
N ILE A 233 -12.59 -30.76 4.62
CA ILE A 233 -11.87 -31.26 3.45
C ILE A 233 -12.90 -31.84 2.49
N ARG A 234 -12.88 -31.42 1.22
CA ARG A 234 -13.70 -32.03 0.17
C ARG A 234 -12.82 -32.84 -0.78
N SER A 235 -13.31 -33.99 -1.21
CA SER A 235 -12.61 -34.82 -2.18
C SER A 235 -13.57 -35.44 -3.18
N ASN A 236 -13.14 -35.57 -4.44
CA ASN A 236 -13.86 -36.33 -5.46
C ASN A 236 -13.30 -37.76 -5.64
N VAL A 237 -12.22 -38.12 -4.94
CA VAL A 237 -11.51 -39.40 -5.05
C VAL A 237 -11.32 -40.07 -3.67
N VAL A 238 -11.25 -41.40 -3.65
CA VAL A 238 -10.78 -42.13 -2.46
C VAL A 238 -9.25 -42.20 -2.51
N THR A 239 -8.58 -41.60 -1.53
CA THR A 239 -7.12 -41.56 -1.48
C THR A 239 -6.60 -41.54 -0.05
N THR A 240 -5.33 -41.87 0.15
CA THR A 240 -4.64 -41.65 1.42
C THR A 240 -3.91 -40.32 1.36
N ALA A 241 -3.98 -39.56 2.45
CA ALA A 241 -3.36 -38.25 2.54
C ALA A 241 -2.66 -38.06 3.88
N LYS A 242 -1.57 -37.30 3.87
CA LYS A 242 -0.87 -36.88 5.07
C LYS A 242 -1.30 -35.46 5.42
N VAL A 243 -1.97 -35.30 6.56
CA VAL A 243 -2.42 -34.01 7.07
C VAL A 243 -1.37 -33.48 8.04
N LYS A 244 -0.93 -32.25 7.80
CA LYS A 244 -0.02 -31.49 8.67
C LYS A 244 -0.75 -30.28 9.24
N LEU A 245 -0.56 -30.05 10.53
CA LEU A 245 -1.09 -28.89 11.24
C LEU A 245 0.07 -28.05 11.74
N TYR A 246 0.06 -26.77 11.38
CA TYR A 246 1.04 -25.77 11.75
C TYR A 246 0.41 -24.73 12.68
N GLN A 247 1.20 -24.24 13.64
CA GLN A 247 0.90 -23.09 14.50
C GLN A 247 2.04 -22.07 14.34
N ASN A 248 1.74 -20.87 13.86
CA ASN A 248 2.73 -19.81 13.60
C ASN A 248 3.93 -20.33 12.78
N GLN A 249 3.67 -21.11 11.73
CA GLN A 249 4.66 -21.78 10.86
C GLN A 249 5.42 -22.97 11.48
N PHE A 250 5.20 -23.28 12.76
CA PHE A 250 5.78 -24.47 13.39
C PHE A 250 4.85 -25.67 13.26
N LEU A 251 5.37 -26.81 12.78
CA LEU A 251 4.61 -28.05 12.68
C LEU A 251 4.30 -28.59 14.09
N ILE A 252 3.01 -28.66 14.44
CA ILE A 252 2.56 -29.15 15.76
C ILE A 252 2.00 -30.57 15.70
N GLU A 253 1.40 -30.98 14.59
CA GLU A 253 0.86 -32.33 14.41
C GLU A 253 1.00 -32.79 12.95
N GLN A 254 1.24 -34.09 12.76
CA GLN A 254 1.20 -34.74 11.46
C GLN A 254 0.54 -36.12 11.59
N ARG A 255 -0.43 -36.42 10.71
CA ARG A 255 -1.18 -37.68 10.75
C ARG A 255 -1.56 -38.14 9.35
N ASP A 256 -1.52 -39.46 9.12
CA ASP A 256 -2.06 -40.06 7.90
C ASP A 256 -3.57 -40.28 8.04
N MET A 257 -4.34 -39.93 7.02
CA MET A 257 -5.80 -40.00 6.97
C MET A 257 -6.26 -40.62 5.65
N GLU A 258 -7.26 -41.49 5.72
CA GLU A 258 -7.97 -41.98 4.54
C GLU A 258 -9.08 -40.98 4.19
N ILE A 259 -9.04 -40.45 2.97
CA ILE A 259 -9.98 -39.48 2.43
C ILE A 259 -11.01 -40.20 1.58
N LYS A 260 -12.29 -39.98 1.88
CA LYS A 260 -13.43 -40.53 1.14
C LYS A 260 -13.96 -39.52 0.15
N VAL A 261 -14.73 -39.97 -0.84
CA VAL A 261 -15.47 -39.07 -1.73
C VAL A 261 -16.53 -38.29 -0.94
N GLY A 262 -16.63 -36.99 -1.18
CA GLY A 262 -17.50 -36.05 -0.48
C GLY A 262 -16.79 -35.27 0.62
N ASP A 263 -17.54 -34.90 1.66
CA ASP A 263 -17.03 -34.09 2.77
C ASP A 263 -16.34 -34.98 3.83
N ASN A 264 -15.15 -34.55 4.23
CA ASN A 264 -14.31 -35.15 5.26
C ASN A 264 -13.95 -34.07 6.28
N ALA A 265 -13.60 -34.47 7.50
CA ALA A 265 -13.19 -33.53 8.53
C ALA A 265 -11.94 -34.03 9.26
N PHE A 266 -10.91 -33.20 9.30
CA PHE A 266 -9.77 -33.38 10.18
C PHE A 266 -10.03 -32.61 11.48
N ARG A 267 -9.93 -33.30 12.61
CA ARG A 267 -10.13 -32.71 13.95
C ARG A 267 -8.87 -32.87 14.78
N ALA A 268 -8.35 -31.75 15.26
CA ALA A 268 -7.25 -31.70 16.22
C ALA A 268 -7.80 -31.22 17.57
N PRO A 269 -8.09 -32.14 18.51
CA PRO A 269 -8.67 -31.77 19.79
C PRO A 269 -7.61 -31.34 20.81
N ASN A 270 -8.03 -30.59 21.83
CA ASN A 270 -7.21 -30.17 22.96
C ASN A 270 -5.94 -29.37 22.59
N LEU A 271 -6.02 -28.56 21.54
CA LEU A 271 -4.95 -27.62 21.22
C LEU A 271 -4.83 -26.57 22.32
N LYS A 272 -3.60 -26.10 22.54
CA LYS A 272 -3.30 -25.01 23.46
C LYS A 272 -2.74 -23.84 22.67
N ALA A 273 -3.34 -22.68 22.88
CA ALA A 273 -2.89 -21.44 22.29
C ALA A 273 -1.61 -20.95 22.97
N ASP A 274 -0.63 -20.53 22.18
CA ASP A 274 0.59 -19.87 22.64
C ASP A 274 0.80 -18.57 21.84
N GLY A 275 0.76 -17.42 22.53
CA GLY A 275 0.81 -16.08 21.94
C GLY A 275 -0.56 -15.39 21.78
N ASN A 276 -0.57 -14.05 21.69
CA ASN A 276 -1.79 -13.23 21.63
C ASN A 276 -2.52 -13.29 20.27
N PHE A 277 -1.79 -13.50 19.18
CA PHE A 277 -2.34 -13.67 17.83
C PHE A 277 -1.69 -14.90 17.22
N ILE A 278 -2.51 -15.86 16.78
CA ILE A 278 -2.05 -17.18 16.36
C ILE A 278 -2.65 -17.51 15.00
N THR A 279 -1.80 -17.94 14.08
CA THR A 279 -2.22 -18.50 12.79
C THR A 279 -2.10 -20.02 12.85
N TYR A 280 -3.21 -20.70 12.62
CA TYR A 280 -3.26 -22.13 12.40
C TYR A 280 -3.37 -22.41 10.90
N GLU A 281 -2.56 -23.32 10.40
CA GLU A 281 -2.58 -23.73 9.00
C GLU A 281 -2.65 -25.25 8.91
N VAL A 282 -3.57 -25.74 8.09
CA VAL A 282 -3.71 -27.16 7.77
C VAL A 282 -3.32 -27.37 6.33
N GLU A 283 -2.31 -28.20 6.11
CA GLU A 283 -1.84 -28.65 4.79
C GLU A 283 -2.17 -30.13 4.63
N ILE A 284 -2.80 -30.51 3.52
CA ILE A 284 -3.04 -31.90 3.15
C ILE A 284 -2.11 -32.30 2.00
N LEU A 285 -1.46 -33.45 2.12
CA LEU A 285 -0.62 -34.04 1.09
C LEU A 285 -1.24 -35.37 0.63
N PRO A 286 -2.21 -35.31 -0.30
CA PRO A 286 -2.85 -36.49 -0.88
C PRO A 286 -1.93 -37.25 -1.85
N ALA A 287 -2.13 -38.56 -1.99
CA ALA A 287 -1.40 -39.38 -2.96
C ALA A 287 -1.89 -39.20 -4.42
N GLN A 288 -3.12 -38.71 -4.60
CA GLN A 288 -3.74 -38.40 -5.88
C GLN A 288 -4.43 -37.06 -5.76
N ASP A 289 -3.98 -36.08 -6.54
CA ASP A 289 -4.48 -34.71 -6.53
C ASP A 289 -4.00 -33.95 -7.77
N THR A 290 -4.72 -32.89 -8.14
CA THR A 290 -4.45 -32.09 -9.33
C THR A 290 -4.02 -30.67 -8.99
N VAL A 291 -4.57 -30.05 -7.95
CA VAL A 291 -4.30 -28.64 -7.58
C VAL A 291 -3.60 -28.56 -6.21
N ALA A 292 -2.34 -28.13 -6.20
CA ALA A 292 -1.58 -28.05 -4.95
C ALA A 292 -1.97 -26.82 -4.10
N GLU A 293 -2.57 -25.80 -4.70
CA GLU A 293 -2.85 -24.50 -4.10
C GLU A 293 -3.99 -24.55 -3.08
N ASN A 294 -5.01 -25.38 -3.31
CA ASN A 294 -6.18 -25.55 -2.43
C ASN A 294 -6.00 -26.67 -1.39
N ASN A 295 -4.83 -27.31 -1.36
CA ASN A 295 -4.42 -28.28 -0.35
C ASN A 295 -4.06 -27.65 1.00
N ARG A 296 -4.14 -26.32 1.14
CA ARG A 296 -3.84 -25.62 2.38
C ARG A 296 -4.91 -24.61 2.73
N ALA A 297 -5.26 -24.54 4.00
CA ALA A 297 -6.12 -23.48 4.51
C ALA A 297 -5.66 -23.03 5.91
N SER A 298 -5.84 -21.75 6.18
CA SER A 298 -5.37 -21.09 7.39
C SER A 298 -6.49 -20.33 8.08
N ALA A 299 -6.45 -20.32 9.41
CA ALA A 299 -7.35 -19.58 10.26
C ALA A 299 -6.56 -18.84 11.34
N THR A 300 -7.02 -17.65 11.69
CA THR A 300 -6.41 -16.86 12.78
C THR A 300 -7.30 -16.87 14.00
N ALA A 301 -6.65 -16.93 15.16
CA ALA A 301 -7.29 -16.82 16.46
C ALA A 301 -6.56 -15.79 17.31
N SER A 302 -7.32 -15.06 18.11
CA SER A 302 -6.77 -14.16 19.12
C SER A 302 -6.89 -14.81 20.49
N LEU A 303 -5.77 -14.89 21.20
CA LEU A 303 -5.72 -15.37 22.58
C LEU A 303 -5.90 -14.20 23.53
N ARG A 304 -6.82 -14.34 24.47
CA ARG A 304 -6.82 -13.55 25.70
C ARG A 304 -5.71 -14.08 26.60
N GLY A 305 -4.49 -13.65 26.32
CA GLY A 305 -3.26 -14.02 27.03
C GLY A 305 -3.05 -13.19 28.29
N GLU A 306 -2.11 -13.65 29.14
CA GLU A 306 -1.53 -12.76 30.14
C GLU A 306 -0.78 -11.63 29.42
N PRO A 307 -0.90 -10.37 29.87
CA PRO A 307 -0.30 -9.25 29.17
C PRO A 307 1.22 -9.45 28.98
N LYS A 308 1.69 -9.34 27.74
CA LYS A 308 3.08 -9.63 27.36
C LYS A 308 3.84 -8.36 27.02
N VAL A 309 5.01 -8.18 27.63
CA VAL A 309 5.87 -7.01 27.45
C VAL A 309 7.13 -7.43 26.70
N LEU A 310 7.46 -6.71 25.65
CA LEU A 310 8.75 -6.80 24.99
C LEU A 310 9.70 -5.78 25.63
N LEU A 311 10.86 -6.24 26.13
CA LEU A 311 11.94 -5.38 26.60
C LEU A 311 13.15 -5.55 25.68
N VAL A 312 13.58 -4.46 25.05
CA VAL A 312 14.81 -4.42 24.27
C VAL A 312 15.78 -3.42 24.87
N ASP A 313 17.00 -3.87 25.07
CA ASP A 313 18.12 -3.04 25.53
C ASP A 313 19.33 -3.19 24.58
N SER A 314 20.24 -2.21 24.59
CA SER A 314 21.50 -2.31 23.86
C SER A 314 22.42 -3.41 24.43
N ASP A 315 22.34 -3.66 25.73
CA ASP A 315 22.94 -4.82 26.41
C ASP A 315 21.85 -5.58 27.18
N GLU A 316 21.62 -6.82 26.79
CA GLU A 316 20.62 -7.70 27.39
C GLU A 316 20.78 -7.85 28.91
N ASN A 317 22.00 -7.70 29.44
CA ASN A 317 22.26 -7.74 30.88
C ASN A 317 21.65 -6.56 31.63
N ASN A 318 21.58 -5.37 31.02
CA ASN A 318 21.03 -4.16 31.64
C ASN A 318 19.52 -4.30 31.88
N GLY A 319 18.80 -4.93 30.94
CA GLY A 319 17.36 -5.15 31.04
C GLY A 319 16.92 -6.18 32.10
N ARG A 320 17.83 -7.05 32.57
CA ARG A 320 17.48 -8.15 33.49
C ARG A 320 16.90 -7.70 34.83
N ALA A 321 17.40 -6.58 35.36
CA ALA A 321 16.90 -6.06 36.65
C ALA A 321 15.44 -5.64 36.54
N LEU A 322 15.09 -4.89 35.48
CA LEU A 322 13.71 -4.49 35.21
C LEU A 322 12.82 -5.69 34.87
N ALA A 323 13.28 -6.60 33.99
CA ALA A 323 12.55 -7.81 33.63
C ALA A 323 12.22 -8.67 34.86
N GLY A 324 13.19 -8.91 35.74
CA GLY A 324 13.01 -9.72 36.94
C GLY A 324 12.03 -9.10 37.95
N VAL A 325 11.95 -7.77 38.02
CA VAL A 325 10.99 -7.05 38.85
C VAL A 325 9.57 -7.17 38.29
N LEU A 326 9.40 -6.98 36.98
CA LEU A 326 8.11 -7.13 36.31
C LEU A 326 7.58 -8.58 36.39
N GLN A 327 8.47 -9.57 36.24
CA GLN A 327 8.13 -10.99 36.39
C GLN A 327 7.66 -11.33 37.82
N LYS A 328 8.31 -10.77 38.86
CA LYS A 328 7.85 -10.92 40.26
C LYS A 328 6.44 -10.37 40.48
N GLU A 329 6.08 -9.31 39.76
CA GLU A 329 4.75 -8.69 39.77
C GLU A 329 3.75 -9.39 38.82
N LYS A 330 4.07 -10.61 38.35
CA LYS A 330 3.23 -11.42 37.44
C LYS A 330 2.92 -10.72 36.11
N ILE A 331 3.93 -10.08 35.54
CA ILE A 331 3.89 -9.53 34.18
C ILE A 331 4.84 -10.38 33.33
N SER A 332 4.33 -10.91 32.21
CA SER A 332 5.15 -11.71 31.28
C SER A 332 6.07 -10.77 30.50
N VAL A 333 7.39 -10.95 30.65
CA VAL A 333 8.39 -10.12 29.97
C VAL A 333 9.31 -10.99 29.12
N GLU A 334 9.36 -10.68 27.83
CA GLU A 334 10.32 -11.23 26.89
C GLU A 334 11.44 -10.22 26.67
N THR A 335 12.68 -10.60 26.96
CA THR A 335 13.84 -9.74 26.72
C THR A 335 14.49 -10.14 25.41
N ARG A 336 14.76 -9.18 24.53
CA ARG A 336 15.45 -9.38 23.25
C ARG A 336 16.63 -8.42 23.14
N GLY A 337 17.72 -8.87 22.53
CA GLY A 337 18.83 -8.00 22.13
C GLY A 337 18.60 -7.30 20.78
N LEU A 338 19.56 -6.48 20.36
CA LEU A 338 19.48 -5.69 19.12
C LEU A 338 19.27 -6.54 17.85
N SER A 339 19.78 -7.77 17.81
CA SER A 339 19.63 -8.67 16.65
C SER A 339 18.21 -9.22 16.45
N ALA A 340 17.37 -9.18 17.49
CA ALA A 340 16.02 -9.75 17.50
C ALA A 340 14.92 -8.67 17.64
N LEU A 341 15.22 -7.44 17.20
CA LEU A 341 14.23 -6.37 17.10
C LEU A 341 13.05 -6.78 16.20
N PRO A 342 11.79 -6.48 16.58
CA PRO A 342 10.63 -6.79 15.74
C PRO A 342 10.70 -6.12 14.37
N LYS A 343 10.58 -6.92 13.31
CA LYS A 343 10.67 -6.44 11.92
C LYS A 343 9.32 -6.37 11.22
N THR A 344 8.31 -7.03 11.77
CA THR A 344 6.97 -7.13 11.18
C THR A 344 5.91 -6.75 12.19
N LEU A 345 4.72 -6.36 11.70
CA LEU A 345 3.63 -5.95 12.57
C LEU A 345 3.04 -7.15 13.32
N GLU A 346 3.05 -8.33 12.69
CA GLU A 346 2.62 -9.60 13.26
C GLU A 346 3.45 -9.98 14.50
N ASP A 347 4.77 -9.76 14.47
CA ASP A 347 5.64 -9.97 15.64
C ASP A 347 5.30 -8.99 16.77
N LEU A 348 5.03 -7.72 16.43
CA LEU A 348 4.61 -6.71 17.42
C LEU A 348 3.23 -6.98 18.03
N GLN A 349 2.27 -7.54 17.26
CA GLN A 349 0.93 -7.90 17.77
C GLN A 349 0.97 -8.97 18.87
N GLN A 350 2.08 -9.69 19.05
CA GLN A 350 2.24 -10.65 20.14
C GLN A 350 2.41 -9.99 21.50
N PHE A 351 2.69 -8.68 21.53
CA PHE A 351 2.96 -7.90 22.74
C PHE A 351 1.88 -6.86 22.97
N ASP A 352 1.74 -6.43 24.22
CA ASP A 352 0.82 -5.36 24.64
C ASP A 352 1.57 -4.05 24.93
N LEU A 353 2.87 -4.14 25.21
CA LEU A 353 3.76 -3.02 25.52
C LEU A 353 5.16 -3.32 25.02
N PHE A 354 5.78 -2.33 24.36
CA PHE A 354 7.18 -2.37 23.95
C PHE A 354 7.99 -1.36 24.78
N LEU A 355 8.93 -1.87 25.58
CA LEU A 355 9.94 -1.10 26.32
C LEU A 355 11.23 -1.05 25.50
N LEU A 356 11.61 0.15 25.05
CA LEU A 356 12.86 0.42 24.37
C LEU A 356 13.82 1.14 25.32
N SER A 357 14.88 0.46 25.76
CA SER A 357 15.81 0.92 26.78
C SER A 357 17.21 1.14 26.21
N ASP A 358 17.71 2.38 26.27
CA ASP A 358 19.09 2.70 25.89
C ASP A 358 19.55 2.17 24.51
N VAL A 359 18.64 2.17 23.53
CA VAL A 359 18.92 1.73 22.15
C VAL A 359 19.14 2.96 21.27
N SER A 360 20.27 3.01 20.56
CA SER A 360 20.53 4.06 19.56
C SER A 360 19.58 3.98 18.38
N ALA A 361 19.12 5.14 17.88
CA ALA A 361 18.32 5.23 16.67
C ALA A 361 19.08 4.73 15.43
N LEU A 362 20.42 4.63 15.48
CA LEU A 362 21.23 4.05 14.40
C LEU A 362 21.00 2.54 14.24
N ASN A 363 20.57 1.86 15.30
CA ASN A 363 20.21 0.45 15.24
C ASN A 363 18.78 0.23 14.70
N LEU A 364 18.00 1.31 14.56
CA LEU A 364 16.62 1.29 14.09
C LEU A 364 16.54 1.99 12.74
N GLY A 365 16.31 1.24 11.66
CA GLY A 365 16.03 1.85 10.36
C GLY A 365 14.77 2.73 10.42
N ARG A 366 14.68 3.77 9.59
CA ARG A 366 13.51 4.68 9.58
C ARG A 366 12.19 3.96 9.31
N GLN A 367 12.17 2.95 8.45
CA GLN A 367 10.99 2.12 8.19
C GLN A 367 10.54 1.36 9.43
N GLN A 368 11.50 0.82 10.20
CA GLN A 368 11.22 0.09 11.44
C GLN A 368 10.70 1.02 12.54
N MET A 369 11.24 2.23 12.64
CA MET A 369 10.69 3.26 13.52
C MET A 369 9.24 3.62 13.15
N ASP A 370 8.93 3.69 11.84
CA ASP A 370 7.57 3.95 11.37
C ASP A 370 6.62 2.79 11.67
N LEU A 371 7.09 1.54 11.58
CA LEU A 371 6.35 0.35 11.98
C LEU A 371 5.93 0.43 13.45
N TYR A 372 6.85 0.80 14.36
CA TYR A 372 6.53 0.95 15.79
C TYR A 372 5.53 2.08 16.03
N ARG A 373 5.70 3.22 15.34
CA ARG A 373 4.74 4.33 15.39
C ARG A 373 3.35 3.91 14.95
N ARG A 374 3.21 3.19 13.83
CA ARG A 374 1.93 2.68 13.33
C ARG A 374 1.31 1.65 14.26
N TRP A 375 2.12 0.76 14.83
CA TRP A 375 1.64 -0.23 15.79
C TRP A 375 0.97 0.43 17.01
N VAL A 376 1.59 1.48 17.57
CA VAL A 376 1.01 2.28 18.65
C VAL A 376 -0.23 3.02 18.17
N GLN A 377 -0.13 3.72 17.02
CA GLN A 377 -1.18 4.60 16.53
C GLN A 377 -2.45 3.86 16.08
N ASP A 378 -2.31 2.77 15.34
CA ASP A 378 -3.41 2.16 14.58
C ASP A 378 -3.89 0.84 15.18
N PHE A 379 -3.08 0.21 16.05
CA PHE A 379 -3.40 -1.09 16.69
C PHE A 379 -3.44 -1.04 18.22
N GLY A 380 -3.13 0.10 18.82
CA GLY A 380 -3.28 0.30 20.26
C GLY A 380 -2.18 -0.30 21.11
N GLY A 381 -1.00 -0.56 20.53
CA GLY A 381 0.18 -0.98 21.29
C GLY A 381 0.62 0.09 22.29
N GLY A 382 1.13 -0.33 23.45
CA GLY A 382 1.82 0.56 24.37
C GLY A 382 3.29 0.71 24.01
N PHE A 383 3.87 1.90 24.17
CA PHE A 383 5.30 2.12 23.98
C PHE A 383 5.93 2.92 25.12
N VAL A 384 7.11 2.51 25.59
CA VAL A 384 7.91 3.25 26.56
C VAL A 384 9.33 3.38 26.05
N MET A 385 9.84 4.60 26.02
CA MET A 385 11.27 4.84 25.88
C MET A 385 11.90 5.12 27.24
N ILE A 386 12.95 4.37 27.56
CA ILE A 386 13.76 4.53 28.77
C ILE A 386 15.09 5.19 28.37
N GLY A 387 15.51 6.18 29.16
CA GLY A 387 16.71 6.97 28.96
C GLY A 387 18.00 6.19 29.12
N GLY A 388 19.09 6.86 28.79
CA GLY A 388 20.43 6.30 28.78
C GLY A 388 21.36 7.09 27.86
N GLU A 389 22.60 6.62 27.74
CA GLU A 389 23.64 7.26 26.94
C GLU A 389 23.38 7.21 25.42
N ASN A 390 22.50 6.31 24.99
CA ASN A 390 22.14 6.06 23.60
C ASN A 390 20.66 6.32 23.30
N SER A 391 19.93 7.02 24.20
CA SER A 391 18.50 7.33 24.05
C SER A 391 18.24 8.80 23.75
N PHE A 392 17.00 9.15 23.37
CA PHE A 392 16.54 10.51 23.11
C PHE A 392 17.47 11.31 22.16
N GLY A 393 17.81 12.56 22.50
CA GLY A 393 18.63 13.45 21.66
C GLY A 393 20.02 12.87 21.38
N VAL A 394 20.72 12.38 22.41
CA VAL A 394 22.05 11.76 22.27
C VAL A 394 22.00 10.44 21.49
N GLY A 395 20.86 9.76 21.52
CA GLY A 395 20.58 8.54 20.77
C GLY A 395 20.25 8.74 19.29
N GLY A 396 20.15 9.98 18.81
CA GLY A 396 19.85 10.26 17.41
C GLY A 396 18.36 10.18 17.05
N TYR A 397 17.45 10.32 18.02
CA TYR A 397 16.00 10.25 17.78
C TYR A 397 15.37 11.58 17.35
N TYR A 398 16.15 12.66 17.25
CA TYR A 398 15.64 13.95 16.79
C TYR A 398 15.05 13.86 15.37
N ARG A 399 13.82 14.37 15.20
CA ARG A 399 13.01 14.32 13.98
C ARG A 399 12.74 12.92 13.42
N THR A 400 12.74 11.90 14.28
CA THR A 400 12.41 10.52 13.90
C THR A 400 10.93 10.19 14.12
N PRO A 401 10.38 9.12 13.50
CA PRO A 401 9.03 8.65 13.79
C PRO A 401 8.81 8.30 15.27
N ILE A 402 9.84 7.87 15.98
CA ILE A 402 9.79 7.60 17.43
C ILE A 402 9.59 8.90 18.21
N GLU A 403 10.34 9.97 17.90
CA GLU A 403 10.11 11.27 18.53
C GLU A 403 8.69 11.77 18.28
N GLN A 404 8.14 11.57 17.08
CA GLN A 404 6.76 11.97 16.77
C GLN A 404 5.73 11.33 17.70
N MET A 405 5.88 10.04 18.02
CA MET A 405 4.97 9.35 18.95
C MET A 405 5.27 9.55 20.43
N LEU A 406 6.46 10.01 20.82
CA LEU A 406 6.78 10.25 22.23
C LEU A 406 6.14 11.53 22.78
N PRO A 407 5.84 11.60 24.09
CA PRO A 407 5.25 12.80 24.72
C PRO A 407 6.25 13.95 24.91
N VAL A 408 7.51 13.76 24.56
CA VAL A 408 8.58 14.76 24.69
C VAL A 408 9.19 15.06 23.32
N ARG A 409 9.78 16.25 23.20
CA ARG A 409 10.57 16.69 22.05
C ARG A 409 12.02 16.89 22.47
N MET A 410 12.92 16.56 21.57
CA MET A 410 14.37 16.60 21.78
C MET A 410 14.92 17.94 21.26
N GLU A 411 14.29 19.03 21.69
CA GLU A 411 14.71 20.39 21.33
C GLU A 411 15.99 20.78 22.07
N HIS A 412 16.86 21.51 21.39
CA HIS A 412 18.06 22.08 21.99
C HIS A 412 17.68 23.29 22.83
N ASP A 413 18.17 23.35 24.05
CA ASP A 413 17.97 24.51 24.93
C ASP A 413 19.08 25.55 24.65
N ASP A 414 18.69 26.80 24.44
CA ASP A 414 19.59 27.96 24.32
C ASP A 414 20.15 28.35 25.70
N ARG A 415 20.74 27.41 26.43
CA ARG A 415 21.40 27.73 27.71
C ARG A 415 22.64 28.57 27.43
N LEU A 416 22.74 29.72 28.09
CA LEU A 416 23.89 30.63 27.96
C LEU A 416 25.20 29.97 28.45
N ASP A 417 25.10 28.97 29.33
CA ASP A 417 26.24 28.29 29.96
C ASP A 417 26.75 27.04 29.22
N THR A 418 26.17 26.65 28.08
CA THR A 418 26.75 25.56 27.27
C THR A 418 28.07 26.00 26.64
N PRO A 419 29.13 25.17 26.74
CA PRO A 419 30.43 25.46 26.16
C PRO A 419 30.32 25.62 24.64
N THR A 420 30.97 26.63 24.07
CA THR A 420 31.00 26.83 22.61
C THR A 420 31.69 25.65 21.92
N VAL A 421 31.05 25.14 20.87
CA VAL A 421 31.55 24.02 20.08
C VAL A 421 32.12 24.54 18.77
N ALA A 422 33.26 24.00 18.36
CA ALA A 422 33.79 24.14 17.01
C ALA A 422 33.81 22.77 16.34
N MET A 423 32.99 22.62 15.29
CA MET A 423 32.89 21.40 14.51
C MET A 423 33.34 21.65 13.07
N LEU A 424 34.32 20.86 12.63
CA LEU A 424 34.77 20.85 11.25
C LEU A 424 34.40 19.51 10.62
N VAL A 425 33.63 19.54 9.54
CA VAL A 425 33.28 18.34 8.77
C VAL A 425 34.19 18.26 7.56
N VAL A 426 34.90 17.14 7.43
CA VAL A 426 35.72 16.82 6.26
C VAL A 426 34.99 15.78 5.43
N LEU A 427 34.63 16.13 4.20
CA LEU A 427 33.89 15.30 3.27
C LEU A 427 34.81 14.77 2.17
N ASP A 428 34.81 13.45 1.98
CA ASP A 428 35.31 12.83 0.77
C ASP A 428 34.47 13.23 -0.46
N ARG A 429 35.12 13.77 -1.48
CA ARG A 429 34.53 14.03 -2.80
C ARG A 429 35.21 13.24 -3.92
N SER A 430 35.79 12.08 -3.62
CA SER A 430 36.45 11.18 -4.56
C SER A 430 35.53 10.69 -5.69
N GLY A 431 36.13 10.06 -6.71
CA GLY A 431 35.38 9.54 -7.85
C GLY A 431 34.35 8.45 -7.48
N SER A 432 34.57 7.71 -6.39
CA SER A 432 33.61 6.69 -5.92
C SER A 432 32.30 7.30 -5.39
N MET A 433 32.31 8.60 -5.06
CA MET A 433 31.19 9.33 -4.50
C MET A 433 30.10 9.69 -5.52
N THR A 434 30.34 9.44 -6.82
CA THR A 434 29.31 9.57 -7.88
C THR A 434 28.29 8.42 -7.89
N ALA A 435 28.56 7.32 -7.18
CA ALA A 435 27.67 6.16 -7.16
C ALA A 435 26.27 6.53 -6.64
N ALA A 436 25.23 6.02 -7.32
CA ALA A 436 23.84 6.26 -6.97
C ALA A 436 23.31 5.20 -6.00
N VAL A 437 22.66 5.64 -4.92
CA VAL A 437 21.99 4.83 -3.90
C VAL A 437 20.60 5.42 -3.69
N ALA A 438 19.54 4.62 -3.82
CA ALA A 438 18.14 5.05 -3.66
C ALA A 438 17.75 6.30 -4.50
N GLY A 439 18.33 6.44 -5.70
CA GLY A 439 18.06 7.56 -6.62
C GLY A 439 18.81 8.86 -6.32
N GLN A 440 19.72 8.88 -5.34
CA GLN A 440 20.61 10.01 -5.03
C GLN A 440 22.08 9.57 -5.06
N THR A 441 23.03 10.49 -5.20
CA THR A 441 24.47 10.16 -5.15
C THR A 441 24.96 10.06 -3.70
N LYS A 442 26.01 9.26 -3.45
CA LYS A 442 26.67 9.20 -2.13
C LYS A 442 27.06 10.59 -1.62
N ILE A 443 27.59 11.46 -2.51
CA ILE A 443 27.97 12.83 -2.13
C ILE A 443 26.77 13.67 -1.70
N SER A 444 25.64 13.56 -2.40
CA SER A 444 24.42 14.30 -2.04
C SER A 444 23.89 13.90 -0.65
N LEU A 445 24.01 12.62 -0.27
CA LEU A 445 23.64 12.14 1.06
C LEU A 445 24.61 12.63 2.14
N ALA A 446 25.91 12.70 1.84
CA ALA A 446 26.91 13.27 2.74
C ALA A 446 26.71 14.79 2.94
N ASP A 447 26.37 15.52 1.87
CA ASP A 447 26.04 16.96 1.94
C ASP A 447 24.81 17.22 2.80
N GLN A 448 23.75 16.41 2.62
CA GLN A 448 22.57 16.45 3.49
C GLN A 448 22.97 16.20 4.95
N GLY A 449 23.84 15.23 5.22
CA GLY A 449 24.37 14.97 6.56
C GLY A 449 25.12 16.15 7.16
N ALA A 450 25.97 16.83 6.38
CA ALA A 450 26.66 18.04 6.81
C ALA A 450 25.69 19.20 7.09
N VAL A 451 24.63 19.35 6.30
CA VAL A 451 23.55 20.33 6.58
C VAL A 451 22.81 19.99 7.87
N PHE A 452 22.49 18.71 8.12
CA PHE A 452 21.84 18.33 9.37
C PHE A 452 22.75 18.54 10.59
N ALA A 453 24.06 18.23 10.46
CA ALA A 453 25.06 18.54 11.48
C ALA A 453 25.09 20.04 11.80
N MET A 454 25.18 20.91 10.78
CA MET A 454 25.11 22.37 10.95
C MET A 454 23.82 22.82 11.67
N ASN A 455 22.70 22.17 11.35
CA ASN A 455 21.40 22.52 11.92
C ASN A 455 21.24 22.06 13.38
N ALA A 456 22.00 21.06 13.84
CA ALA A 456 22.05 20.64 15.23
C ALA A 456 22.84 21.61 16.12
N LEU A 457 23.73 22.45 15.55
CA LEU A 457 24.54 23.42 16.29
C LEU A 457 23.82 24.75 16.56
N GLN A 458 24.23 25.41 17.66
CA GLN A 458 23.72 26.72 18.06
C GLN A 458 24.30 27.83 17.18
N PRO A 459 23.62 28.99 17.03
CA PRO A 459 24.16 30.13 16.28
C PRO A 459 25.51 30.66 16.80
N LYS A 460 25.83 30.41 18.07
CA LYS A 460 27.10 30.79 18.72
C LYS A 460 28.25 29.80 18.45
N ASP A 461 27.95 28.60 17.96
CA ASP A 461 28.93 27.57 17.66
C ASP A 461 29.62 27.85 16.32
N TYR A 462 30.82 27.30 16.15
CA TYR A 462 31.61 27.40 14.93
C TYR A 462 31.40 26.15 14.09
N PHE A 463 31.05 26.33 12.82
CA PHE A 463 30.90 25.23 11.88
C PHE A 463 31.63 25.51 10.57
N GLY A 464 32.26 24.48 10.03
CA GLY A 464 32.99 24.54 8.76
C GLY A 464 32.88 23.22 8.02
N VAL A 465 33.02 23.29 6.70
CA VAL A 465 33.01 22.12 5.81
C VAL A 465 34.17 22.22 4.83
N VAL A 466 34.98 21.18 4.79
CA VAL A 466 36.09 21.01 3.85
C VAL A 466 35.81 19.78 3.00
N ALA A 467 35.74 19.94 1.68
CA ALA A 467 35.64 18.83 0.74
C ALA A 467 37.04 18.46 0.24
N VAL A 468 37.37 17.18 0.17
CA VAL A 468 38.72 16.69 -0.12
C VAL A 468 38.69 15.66 -1.25
N ASP A 469 39.60 15.86 -2.21
CA ASP A 469 40.05 14.81 -3.13
C ASP A 469 41.57 14.62 -2.96
N THR A 470 42.35 15.00 -3.96
CA THR A 470 43.81 15.17 -3.90
C THR A 470 44.25 16.42 -3.14
N LYS A 471 43.37 17.40 -2.94
CA LYS A 471 43.63 18.64 -2.18
C LYS A 471 42.41 19.05 -1.35
N PRO A 472 42.61 19.76 -0.21
CA PRO A 472 41.50 20.25 0.59
C PRO A 472 40.90 21.52 -0.01
N HIS A 473 39.56 21.57 -0.08
CA HIS A 473 38.79 22.71 -0.55
C HIS A 473 37.83 23.15 0.55
N THR A 474 38.08 24.33 1.13
CA THR A 474 37.16 24.92 2.11
C THR A 474 35.89 25.40 1.41
N VAL A 475 34.76 24.73 1.68
CA VAL A 475 33.45 25.05 1.11
C VAL A 475 32.74 26.07 2.00
N VAL A 476 32.73 25.79 3.29
CA VAL A 476 32.23 26.70 4.33
C VAL A 476 33.39 26.96 5.29
N PRO A 477 33.86 28.22 5.41
CA PRO A 477 34.94 28.56 6.34
C PRO A 477 34.44 28.35 7.77
N LEU A 478 35.32 27.84 8.63
CA LEU A 478 35.00 27.58 10.02
C LEU A 478 34.77 28.90 10.78
N ALA A 479 33.49 29.23 11.00
CA ALA A 479 33.04 30.50 11.56
C ALA A 479 31.73 30.34 12.34
N PRO A 480 31.32 31.32 13.17
CA PRO A 480 30.03 31.30 13.86
C PRO A 480 28.85 31.19 12.88
N ILE A 481 27.85 30.39 13.23
CA ILE A 481 26.71 30.07 12.34
C ILE A 481 25.66 31.21 12.36
N SER A 482 25.98 32.35 11.75
CA SER A 482 25.06 33.50 11.67
C SER A 482 24.16 33.49 10.42
N ALA A 483 24.52 32.76 9.37
CA ALA A 483 23.80 32.73 8.07
C ALA A 483 23.61 31.30 7.54
N LYS A 484 22.79 30.49 8.24
CA LYS A 484 22.54 29.06 7.92
C LYS A 484 22.16 28.82 6.45
N GLY A 485 21.25 29.62 5.88
CA GLY A 485 20.76 29.40 4.51
C GLY A 485 21.84 29.55 3.43
N ALA A 486 22.80 30.47 3.58
CA ALA A 486 23.88 30.64 2.61
C ALA A 486 24.93 29.53 2.71
N ALA A 487 25.18 29.03 3.93
CA ALA A 487 26.06 27.88 4.15
C ALA A 487 25.42 26.59 3.61
N GLU A 488 24.12 26.38 3.84
CA GLU A 488 23.35 25.25 3.34
C GLU A 488 23.43 25.13 1.81
N GLN A 489 23.20 26.24 1.08
CA GLN A 489 23.30 26.25 -0.37
C GLN A 489 24.70 25.87 -0.89
N LYS A 490 25.75 26.28 -0.18
CA LYS A 490 27.14 25.93 -0.55
C LYS A 490 27.42 24.45 -0.31
N ILE A 491 26.96 23.90 0.81
CA ILE A 491 27.13 22.49 1.15
C ILE A 491 26.40 21.61 0.14
N LEU A 492 25.14 21.92 -0.17
CA LEU A 492 24.35 21.14 -1.15
C LEU A 492 24.84 21.28 -2.61
N SER A 493 25.78 22.21 -2.88
CA SER A 493 26.37 22.40 -4.20
C SER A 493 27.67 21.61 -4.42
N ILE A 494 28.13 20.84 -3.41
CA ILE A 494 29.33 20.02 -3.52
C ILE A 494 29.07 18.89 -4.52
N THR A 495 30.00 18.72 -5.45
CA THR A 495 29.95 17.63 -6.43
C THR A 495 31.17 16.75 -6.24
N ALA A 496 31.00 15.46 -6.53
CA ALA A 496 32.13 14.54 -6.61
C ALA A 496 33.15 15.01 -7.67
N GLY A 497 34.43 14.94 -7.33
CA GLY A 497 35.58 15.20 -8.17
C GLY A 497 36.24 13.90 -8.64
N GLY A 498 37.51 13.99 -9.05
CA GLY A 498 38.32 12.84 -9.45
C GLY A 498 39.54 12.68 -8.53
N GLY A 499 39.92 11.43 -8.26
CA GLY A 499 40.97 11.06 -7.29
C GLY A 499 40.39 10.34 -6.06
N GLY A 500 41.25 9.94 -5.12
CA GLY A 500 40.87 9.41 -3.80
C GLY A 500 41.00 10.46 -2.71
N ILE A 501 40.53 10.19 -1.49
CA ILE A 501 40.66 11.11 -0.34
C ILE A 501 42.03 10.96 0.32
N TYR A 502 42.78 12.06 0.42
CA TYR A 502 44.06 12.09 1.12
C TYR A 502 43.87 12.43 2.59
N ILE A 503 43.80 11.39 3.44
CA ILE A 503 43.43 11.49 4.86
C ILE A 503 44.40 12.40 5.62
N TYR A 504 45.70 12.18 5.49
CA TYR A 504 46.72 13.00 6.17
C TYR A 504 46.59 14.49 5.80
N THR A 505 46.43 14.79 4.51
CA THR A 505 46.29 16.16 4.03
C THR A 505 45.03 16.82 4.60
N SER A 506 43.92 16.08 4.66
CA SER A 506 42.66 16.58 5.21
C SER A 506 42.76 16.90 6.71
N MET A 507 43.48 16.06 7.47
CA MET A 507 43.67 16.24 8.90
C MET A 507 44.63 17.40 9.21
N VAL A 508 45.65 17.62 8.37
CA VAL A 508 46.55 18.78 8.54
C VAL A 508 45.77 20.08 8.38
N GLU A 509 44.94 20.20 7.35
CA GLU A 509 44.05 21.35 7.15
C GLU A 509 43.10 21.52 8.34
N ALA A 510 42.47 20.42 8.78
CA ALA A 510 41.55 20.45 9.91
C ALA A 510 42.22 20.88 11.22
N PHE A 511 43.43 20.39 11.49
CA PHE A 511 44.19 20.74 12.68
C PHE A 511 44.55 22.22 12.69
N GLN A 512 44.96 22.79 11.55
CA GLN A 512 45.27 24.22 11.43
C GLN A 512 44.05 25.09 11.72
N GLN A 513 42.87 24.73 11.17
CA GLN A 513 41.65 25.51 11.39
C GLN A 513 41.13 25.39 12.84
N LEU A 514 41.13 24.19 13.42
CA LEU A 514 40.55 23.95 14.77
C LEU A 514 41.45 24.43 15.91
N ARG A 515 42.78 24.35 15.77
CA ARG A 515 43.73 24.65 16.86
C ARG A 515 43.58 26.08 17.37
N ASP A 516 43.42 27.05 16.48
CA ASP A 516 43.49 28.48 16.83
C ASP A 516 42.11 29.11 17.11
N ILE A 517 41.02 28.31 17.08
CA ILE A 517 39.66 28.79 17.34
C ILE A 517 39.32 28.87 18.83
N PRO A 518 38.63 29.95 19.28
CA PRO A 518 38.23 30.15 20.68
C PRO A 518 36.95 29.38 21.04
N ALA A 519 36.97 28.05 20.89
CA ALA A 519 35.90 27.14 21.31
C ALA A 519 36.38 26.21 22.42
N ARG A 520 35.50 25.90 23.38
CA ARG A 520 35.82 25.01 24.51
C ARG A 520 35.79 23.54 24.11
N VAL A 521 34.92 23.16 23.18
CA VAL A 521 34.88 21.83 22.58
C VAL A 521 35.29 21.95 21.12
N LYS A 522 36.24 21.13 20.68
CA LYS A 522 36.75 21.12 19.31
C LYS A 522 36.65 19.70 18.75
N HIS A 523 36.03 19.57 17.60
CA HIS A 523 35.72 18.27 17.03
C HIS A 523 35.90 18.24 15.51
N LEU A 524 36.58 17.21 15.03
CA LEU A 524 36.69 16.85 13.63
C LEU A 524 35.77 15.67 13.34
N LEU A 525 34.84 15.85 12.40
CA LEU A 525 34.07 14.75 11.81
C LEU A 525 34.63 14.46 10.41
N LEU A 526 35.31 13.33 10.27
CA LEU A 526 35.89 12.88 9.01
C LEU A 526 34.97 11.87 8.34
N PHE A 527 34.62 12.09 7.08
CA PHE A 527 33.87 11.15 6.27
C PHE A 527 34.72 10.65 5.09
N SER A 528 34.76 9.33 4.92
CA SER A 528 35.56 8.65 3.89
C SER A 528 34.86 7.39 3.38
N ASP A 529 35.05 7.06 2.10
CA ASP A 529 34.73 5.72 1.59
C ASP A 529 35.77 4.72 2.16
N ALA A 530 35.31 3.61 2.74
CA ALA A 530 36.18 2.66 3.45
C ALA A 530 37.04 1.80 2.50
N ALA A 531 36.80 1.91 1.19
CA ALA A 531 37.56 1.22 0.15
C ALA A 531 38.62 2.11 -0.56
N ASP A 532 38.64 3.42 -0.31
CA ASP A 532 39.51 4.37 -1.04
C ASP A 532 40.12 5.47 -0.15
N ALA A 533 40.44 5.15 1.10
CA ALA A 533 41.08 6.07 2.03
C ALA A 533 42.62 6.00 1.90
N GLU A 534 43.24 6.98 1.24
CA GLU A 534 44.68 6.98 0.99
C GLU A 534 45.47 7.79 2.04
N GLU A 535 46.47 7.17 2.66
CA GLU A 535 47.44 7.85 3.52
C GLU A 535 48.52 8.54 2.67
N LYS A 536 48.22 9.73 2.14
CA LYS A 536 49.12 10.52 1.28
C LYS A 536 49.19 11.99 1.66
N ALA A 537 50.36 12.59 1.44
CA ALA A 537 50.55 14.04 1.50
C ALA A 537 50.32 14.68 0.12
N ALA A 538 49.64 15.83 0.07
CA ALA A 538 49.45 16.58 -1.17
C ALA A 538 50.79 16.95 -1.81
N GLY A 539 51.06 16.40 -3.00
CA GLY A 539 52.30 16.64 -3.76
C GLY A 539 53.21 15.42 -3.92
N GLU A 540 52.90 14.27 -3.33
CA GLU A 540 53.62 13.01 -3.58
C GLU A 540 53.24 12.41 -4.95
N MET A 541 53.94 12.84 -6.01
CA MET A 541 54.04 12.08 -7.26
C MET A 541 55.35 11.26 -7.28
N SER A 542 55.16 9.95 -7.44
CA SER A 542 56.04 8.92 -8.02
C SER A 542 57.51 8.69 -7.59
N ASP A 543 58.12 9.42 -6.65
CA ASP A 543 59.56 9.24 -6.36
C ASP A 543 59.94 8.77 -4.94
N GLY A 544 58.99 8.21 -4.17
CA GLY A 544 59.31 7.36 -3.00
C GLY A 544 60.03 8.02 -1.81
N ILE A 545 60.20 9.35 -1.79
CA ILE A 545 60.76 10.07 -0.65
C ILE A 545 59.62 10.58 0.24
N ARG A 546 59.35 9.84 1.32
CA ARG A 546 58.44 10.24 2.40
C ARG A 546 58.96 11.50 3.10
N THR A 547 58.31 12.63 2.85
CA THR A 547 58.49 13.86 3.65
C THR A 547 57.16 14.26 4.27
N GLY A 548 56.79 13.61 5.38
CA GLY A 548 55.57 13.94 6.12
C GLY A 548 55.27 12.96 7.26
N GLY A 549 54.59 13.42 8.31
CA GLY A 549 54.11 12.57 9.41
C GLY A 549 52.97 11.64 8.97
N ASN A 550 52.43 10.86 9.91
CA ASN A 550 51.30 9.94 9.70
C ASN A 550 50.01 10.50 10.35
N SER A 551 48.86 10.29 9.73
CA SER A 551 47.52 10.63 10.23
C SER A 551 47.25 10.11 11.64
N LEU A 552 47.73 8.91 11.99
CA LEU A 552 47.59 8.33 13.33
C LEU A 552 48.38 9.08 14.40
N ASP A 553 49.52 9.66 14.04
CA ASP A 553 50.30 10.49 14.97
C ASP A 553 49.72 11.90 15.06
N LEU A 554 49.17 12.39 13.93
CA LEU A 554 48.44 13.65 13.90
C LEU A 554 47.14 13.58 14.72
N ALA A 555 46.41 12.47 14.69
CA ALA A 555 45.24 12.24 15.56
C ALA A 555 45.61 12.37 17.05
N SER A 556 46.73 11.76 17.46
CA SER A 556 47.25 11.90 18.82
C SER A 556 47.66 13.34 19.15
N ALA A 557 48.26 14.05 18.20
CA ALA A 557 48.63 15.47 18.37
C ALA A 557 47.39 16.38 18.46
N MET A 558 46.35 16.10 17.68
CA MET A 558 45.04 16.77 17.76
C MET A 558 44.41 16.54 19.14
N LEU A 559 44.43 15.32 19.65
CA LEU A 559 43.94 15.00 20.99
C LEU A 559 44.72 15.72 22.09
N ALA A 560 46.06 15.81 21.97
CA ALA A 560 46.89 16.60 22.89
C ALA A 560 46.53 18.09 22.87
N ALA A 561 46.06 18.61 21.72
CA ALA A 561 45.50 19.95 21.58
C ALA A 561 44.00 20.05 21.96
N LYS A 562 43.43 19.00 22.58
CA LYS A 562 42.01 18.89 22.97
C LYS A 562 41.02 18.92 21.81
N ILE A 563 41.42 18.39 20.66
CA ILE A 563 40.56 18.21 19.49
C ILE A 563 40.25 16.72 19.37
N THR A 564 38.97 16.37 19.37
CA THR A 564 38.53 14.98 19.18
C THR A 564 38.25 14.69 17.71
N THR A 565 38.44 13.46 17.26
CA THR A 565 38.24 13.05 15.86
C THR A 565 37.34 11.84 15.76
N SER A 566 36.15 12.02 15.18
CA SER A 566 35.24 10.93 14.82
C SER A 566 35.31 10.65 13.32
N VAL A 567 35.13 9.39 12.94
CA VAL A 567 35.26 8.94 11.54
C VAL A 567 34.01 8.18 11.13
N VAL A 568 33.44 8.55 9.98
CA VAL A 568 32.31 7.87 9.33
C VAL A 568 32.82 7.20 8.06
N GLY A 569 32.85 5.87 8.07
CA GLY A 569 33.20 5.02 6.94
C GLY A 569 31.96 4.52 6.21
N LEU A 570 31.89 4.74 4.90
CA LEU A 570 30.90 4.11 4.03
C LEU A 570 31.52 2.83 3.42
N GLY A 571 31.01 1.66 3.80
CA GLY A 571 31.54 0.36 3.38
C GLY A 571 31.19 -0.76 4.36
N THR A 572 31.96 -1.84 4.32
CA THR A 572 31.80 -3.07 5.09
C THR A 572 33.04 -3.35 5.94
N GLU A 573 32.92 -4.27 6.91
CA GLU A 573 34.06 -4.70 7.76
C GLU A 573 35.17 -5.41 6.95
N GLN A 574 34.89 -5.79 5.70
CA GLN A 574 35.84 -6.48 4.82
C GLN A 574 36.66 -5.51 3.97
N ASP A 575 36.30 -4.22 3.95
CA ASP A 575 37.01 -3.23 3.15
C ASP A 575 38.40 -2.93 3.72
N LYS A 576 39.35 -2.68 2.79
CA LYS A 576 40.78 -2.61 3.08
C LYS A 576 41.16 -1.54 4.11
N ASP A 577 40.44 -0.41 4.15
CA ASP A 577 40.81 0.75 4.99
C ASP A 577 39.96 0.87 6.26
N THR A 578 38.93 0.02 6.43
CA THR A 578 38.08 -0.01 7.65
C THR A 578 38.91 -0.11 8.94
N PRO A 579 39.91 -1.02 9.06
CA PRO A 579 40.75 -1.09 10.26
C PRO A 579 41.56 0.19 10.52
N PHE A 580 42.03 0.85 9.46
CA PHE A 580 42.81 2.09 9.57
C PHE A 580 41.94 3.25 10.04
N LEU A 581 40.76 3.44 9.45
CA LEU A 581 39.80 4.48 9.84
C LEU A 581 39.31 4.30 11.29
N ARG A 582 39.12 3.04 11.74
CA ARG A 582 38.78 2.73 13.13
C ARG A 582 39.89 3.15 14.09
N GLN A 583 41.15 2.78 13.81
CA GLN A 583 42.30 3.17 14.62
C GLN A 583 42.47 4.69 14.69
N LEU A 584 42.13 5.40 13.60
CA LEU A 584 42.20 6.86 13.55
C LEU A 584 41.20 7.51 14.52
N ALA A 585 39.95 7.03 14.54
CA ALA A 585 38.94 7.50 15.50
C ALA A 585 39.33 7.19 16.95
N GLU A 586 39.84 5.98 17.21
CA GLU A 586 40.31 5.57 18.55
C GLU A 586 41.44 6.45 19.06
N ARG A 587 42.47 6.73 18.24
CA ARG A 587 43.58 7.62 18.62
C ARG A 587 43.15 9.08 18.78
N GLY A 588 42.13 9.51 18.04
CA GLY A 588 41.51 10.83 18.18
C GLY A 588 40.55 10.92 19.37
N SER A 589 40.39 9.87 20.17
CA SER A 589 39.39 9.77 21.25
C SER A 589 37.97 10.13 20.79
N GLY A 590 37.63 9.83 19.54
CA GLY A 590 36.29 9.98 18.97
C GLY A 590 35.65 8.62 18.67
N ARG A 591 34.66 8.62 17.78
CA ARG A 591 33.83 7.45 17.47
C ARG A 591 33.99 7.03 16.03
N PHE A 592 33.98 5.72 15.80
CA PHE A 592 33.97 5.14 14.46
C PHE A 592 32.57 4.65 14.12
N TYR A 593 32.01 5.13 13.02
CA TYR A 593 30.74 4.68 12.46
C TYR A 593 30.99 4.01 11.11
N LEU A 594 30.53 2.78 10.97
CA LEU A 594 30.59 2.03 9.71
C LEU A 594 29.17 1.76 9.23
N THR A 595 28.86 2.09 7.99
CA THR A 595 27.57 1.78 7.37
C THR A 595 27.77 1.34 5.93
N ASP A 596 27.03 0.31 5.51
CA ASP A 596 26.93 -0.11 4.12
C ASP A 596 25.77 0.59 3.39
N ASP A 597 24.87 1.25 4.13
CA ASP A 597 23.72 1.99 3.63
C ASP A 597 23.93 3.51 3.72
N ALA A 598 24.21 4.11 2.56
CA ALA A 598 24.41 5.55 2.44
C ALA A 598 23.19 6.39 2.88
N THR A 599 21.97 5.83 2.89
CA THR A 599 20.77 6.57 3.30
C THR A 599 20.74 6.90 4.80
N THR A 600 21.57 6.23 5.60
CA THR A 600 21.71 6.47 7.05
C THR A 600 22.72 7.57 7.39
N LEU A 601 23.55 8.03 6.43
CA LEU A 601 24.59 9.04 6.64
C LEU A 601 24.06 10.34 7.28
N PRO A 602 22.93 10.91 6.84
CA PRO A 602 22.34 12.07 7.48
C PRO A 602 22.11 11.92 8.99
N GLN A 603 21.67 10.73 9.40
CA GLN A 603 21.37 10.40 10.79
C GLN A 603 22.66 10.21 11.60
N ILE A 604 23.69 9.56 11.03
CA ILE A 604 25.00 9.38 11.69
C ILE A 604 25.64 10.74 11.99
N PHE A 605 25.68 11.63 10.99
CA PHE A 605 26.27 12.96 11.13
C PHE A 605 25.53 13.78 12.18
N SER A 606 24.19 13.74 12.14
CA SER A 606 23.35 14.36 13.16
C SER A 606 23.68 13.80 14.54
N THR A 607 23.70 12.47 14.70
CA THR A 607 23.95 11.82 15.99
C THR A 607 25.31 12.18 16.55
N GLU A 608 26.37 12.16 15.74
CA GLU A 608 27.70 12.56 16.20
C GLU A 608 27.76 14.04 16.58
N THR A 609 27.16 14.90 15.75
CA THR A 609 27.06 16.33 16.07
C THR A 609 26.32 16.54 17.38
N MET A 610 25.20 15.85 17.60
CA MET A 610 24.42 15.92 18.84
C MET A 610 25.24 15.45 20.03
N LYS A 611 25.99 14.37 19.91
CA LYS A 611 26.85 13.88 21.01
C LYS A 611 28.00 14.82 21.35
N VAL A 612 28.44 15.64 20.40
CA VAL A 612 29.50 16.63 20.57
C VAL A 612 28.95 17.98 21.04
N ALA A 613 27.80 18.38 20.49
CA ALA A 613 27.12 19.66 20.72
C ALA A 613 26.27 19.67 21.98
N GLN A 614 25.65 18.53 22.30
CA GLN A 614 24.74 18.42 23.44
C GLN A 614 25.46 17.85 24.66
N SER A 615 25.53 18.68 25.70
CA SER A 615 25.46 18.23 27.10
C SER A 615 24.00 17.93 27.48
N SER A 616 23.20 17.31 26.61
CA SER A 616 21.82 16.91 26.94
C SER A 616 21.80 15.72 27.89
N LEU A 617 22.96 15.10 28.11
CA LEU A 617 23.22 14.25 29.25
C LEU A 617 23.55 15.14 30.45
N ILE A 618 22.66 15.17 31.43
CA ILE A 618 22.93 15.78 32.72
C ILE A 618 23.26 14.64 33.67
N GLU A 619 24.53 14.52 34.06
CA GLU A 619 25.03 13.52 35.01
C GLU A 619 25.27 14.15 36.39
N GLU A 620 24.21 14.73 36.94
CA GLU A 620 24.21 15.33 38.27
C GLU A 620 23.13 14.65 39.13
N PRO A 621 23.36 14.43 40.44
CA PRO A 621 22.35 13.87 41.32
C PRO A 621 21.13 14.79 41.43
N PHE A 622 19.92 14.25 41.27
CA PHE A 622 18.68 15.01 41.38
C PHE A 622 17.54 14.22 42.04
N LEU A 623 16.55 14.94 42.58
CA LEU A 623 15.33 14.36 43.14
C LEU A 623 14.19 14.26 42.10
N ALA A 624 13.44 13.15 42.16
CA ALA A 624 12.21 12.98 41.40
C ALA A 624 11.02 13.59 42.15
N VAL A 625 10.32 14.52 41.49
CA VAL A 625 9.15 15.22 42.04
C VAL A 625 7.89 14.77 41.32
N ALA A 626 6.92 14.25 42.07
CA ALA A 626 5.61 13.89 41.51
C ALA A 626 4.75 15.14 41.28
N MET A 627 4.34 15.36 40.03
CA MET A 627 3.62 16.57 39.61
C MET A 627 2.10 16.40 39.68
N ASN A 628 1.60 15.26 39.21
CA ASN A 628 0.16 14.97 39.08
C ASN A 628 -0.22 13.67 39.77
N LYS A 629 -1.47 13.59 40.27
CA LYS A 629 -2.05 12.33 40.77
C LYS A 629 -2.37 11.44 39.56
N SER A 630 -1.66 10.32 39.44
CA SER A 630 -1.88 9.32 38.41
C SER A 630 -1.94 7.93 39.04
N PRO A 631 -2.66 6.96 38.46
CA PRO A 631 -2.56 5.55 38.86
C PRO A 631 -1.12 5.03 38.86
N ILE A 632 -0.21 5.66 38.10
CA ILE A 632 1.22 5.31 38.04
C ILE A 632 1.97 5.75 39.30
N THR A 633 1.66 6.94 39.81
CA THR A 633 2.39 7.59 40.93
C THR A 633 1.76 7.35 42.29
N THR A 634 0.57 6.76 42.34
CA THR A 634 -0.24 6.62 43.56
C THR A 634 0.34 5.57 44.52
N GLY A 635 0.38 5.90 45.81
CA GLY A 635 0.85 4.98 46.86
C GLY A 635 2.36 4.71 46.84
N ILE A 636 3.14 5.58 46.19
CA ILE A 636 4.60 5.61 46.23
C ILE A 636 5.02 6.86 47.02
N ASP A 637 5.94 6.70 47.99
CA ASP A 637 6.45 7.79 48.81
C ASP A 637 7.62 8.50 48.11
N TRP A 638 7.29 9.43 47.20
CA TRP A 638 8.27 10.19 46.41
C TRP A 638 9.25 11.02 47.24
N PRO A 639 8.85 11.67 48.36
CA PRO A 639 9.81 12.30 49.28
C PRO A 639 10.91 11.37 49.82
N GLN A 640 10.69 10.05 49.81
CA GLN A 640 11.67 9.03 50.22
C GLN A 640 12.35 8.34 49.03
N SER A 641 12.12 8.79 47.78
CA SER A 641 12.81 8.24 46.62
C SER A 641 14.29 8.64 46.66
N PRO A 642 15.24 7.71 46.43
CA PRO A 642 16.66 8.04 46.34
C PRO A 642 16.99 8.95 45.16
N LEU A 643 18.23 9.43 45.10
CA LEU A 643 18.69 10.29 44.01
C LEU A 643 18.84 9.47 42.73
N LEU A 644 18.51 10.09 41.60
CA LEU A 644 18.94 9.63 40.29
C LEU A 644 20.20 10.40 39.89
N LEU A 645 21.16 9.72 39.27
CA LEU A 645 22.48 10.30 38.98
C LEU A 645 22.60 10.89 37.57
N GLY A 646 21.52 10.84 36.79
CA GLY A 646 21.47 11.51 35.49
C GLY A 646 20.20 11.28 34.69
N TYR A 647 20.01 12.10 33.65
CA TYR A 647 18.87 12.05 32.75
C TYR A 647 19.17 12.70 31.40
N ASN A 648 18.36 12.37 30.41
CA ASN A 648 18.33 13.03 29.11
C ASN A 648 17.43 14.27 29.17
N ALA A 649 17.99 15.46 28.95
CA ALA A 649 17.23 16.70 28.88
C ALA A 649 16.24 16.68 27.70
N THR A 650 14.97 16.93 27.98
CA THR A 650 13.88 16.97 26.98
C THR A 650 12.86 18.04 27.33
N LYS A 651 12.02 18.42 26.37
CA LYS A 651 10.88 19.32 26.60
C LYS A 651 9.56 18.58 26.43
N PRO A 652 8.54 18.86 27.25
CA PRO A 652 7.23 18.25 27.08
C PRO A 652 6.55 18.78 25.80
N LYS A 653 5.75 17.94 25.15
CA LYS A 653 4.82 18.37 24.12
C LYS A 653 3.57 18.99 24.75
N PRO A 654 2.83 19.87 24.03
CA PRO A 654 1.71 20.63 24.61
C PRO A 654 0.60 19.79 25.27
N THR A 655 0.36 18.56 24.79
CA THR A 655 -0.70 17.67 25.28
C THR A 655 -0.15 16.50 26.12
N ALA A 656 1.11 16.58 26.54
CA ALA A 656 1.74 15.54 27.34
C ALA A 656 1.41 15.70 28.83
N ASP A 657 1.05 14.59 29.47
CA ASP A 657 0.89 14.51 30.92
C ASP A 657 2.26 14.26 31.57
N ILE A 658 2.78 15.28 32.25
CA ILE A 658 4.00 15.14 33.04
C ILE A 658 3.63 14.56 34.41
N LEU A 659 4.09 13.34 34.69
CA LEU A 659 3.81 12.62 35.93
C LEU A 659 4.92 12.82 36.95
N LEU A 660 6.17 12.78 36.49
CA LEU A 660 7.37 13.08 37.29
C LEU A 660 8.19 14.16 36.59
N ALA A 661 8.76 15.06 37.38
CA ALA A 661 9.73 16.05 36.94
C ALA A 661 11.00 15.97 37.81
N THR A 662 12.10 16.53 37.31
CA THR A 662 13.27 16.83 38.15
C THR A 662 12.95 17.98 39.10
N GLU A 663 13.76 18.18 40.14
CA GLU A 663 13.64 19.35 41.03
C GLU A 663 13.80 20.70 40.31
N HIS A 664 14.38 20.69 39.11
CA HIS A 664 14.51 21.85 38.22
C HIS A 664 13.30 22.04 37.28
N GLY A 665 12.30 21.14 37.35
CA GLY A 665 11.07 21.21 36.55
C GLY A 665 11.17 20.58 35.16
N GLU A 666 12.26 19.86 34.84
CA GLU A 666 12.42 19.16 33.57
C GLU A 666 11.66 17.81 33.58
N PRO A 667 11.06 17.35 32.46
CA PRO A 667 10.29 16.10 32.46
C PRO A 667 11.15 14.88 32.79
N LEU A 668 10.75 14.13 33.82
CA LEU A 668 11.34 12.83 34.17
C LEU A 668 10.50 11.66 33.65
N LEU A 669 9.18 11.73 33.84
CA LEU A 669 8.22 10.79 33.27
C LEU A 669 7.08 11.58 32.64
N ALA A 670 6.93 11.46 31.33
CA ALA A 670 5.79 12.00 30.60
C ALA A 670 5.04 10.88 29.89
N THR A 671 3.71 11.00 29.81
CA THR A 671 2.82 10.05 29.15
C THR A 671 1.82 10.78 28.28
N TRP A 672 1.37 10.19 27.19
CA TRP A 672 0.21 10.67 26.44
C TRP A 672 -0.43 9.56 25.62
N ARG A 673 -1.62 9.85 25.08
CA ARG A 673 -2.27 9.00 24.09
C ARG A 673 -1.76 9.35 22.69
N TYR A 674 -1.38 8.34 21.92
CA TYR A 674 -0.97 8.49 20.52
C TYR A 674 -1.77 7.52 19.65
N GLY A 675 -2.76 8.05 18.91
CA GLY A 675 -3.73 7.23 18.18
C GLY A 675 -4.59 6.38 19.13
N LEU A 676 -4.61 5.06 18.91
CA LEU A 676 -5.28 4.07 19.75
C LEU A 676 -4.45 3.64 20.97
N GLY A 677 -3.13 3.82 20.92
CA GLY A 677 -2.19 3.36 21.93
C GLY A 677 -1.77 4.45 22.91
N GLN A 678 -0.80 4.11 23.74
CA GLN A 678 -0.19 5.03 24.70
C GLN A 678 1.32 5.02 24.57
N ALA A 679 1.93 6.19 24.74
CA ALA A 679 3.37 6.35 24.72
C ALA A 679 3.87 7.06 25.97
N ALA A 680 5.01 6.60 26.50
CA ALA A 680 5.69 7.21 27.64
C ALA A 680 7.17 7.43 27.37
N ALA A 681 7.70 8.49 27.98
CA ALA A 681 9.12 8.80 28.02
C ALA A 681 9.55 8.87 29.48
N PHE A 682 10.45 7.95 29.89
CA PHE A 682 11.19 8.04 31.14
C PHE A 682 12.61 8.47 30.81
N THR A 683 13.00 9.68 31.19
CA THR A 683 14.23 10.33 30.69
C THR A 683 15.49 9.94 31.45
N SER A 684 15.36 9.25 32.58
CA SER A 684 16.47 8.58 33.26
C SER A 684 16.55 7.10 32.87
N ASP A 685 17.51 6.37 33.41
CA ASP A 685 17.73 4.97 33.07
C ASP A 685 17.01 4.03 34.05
N ALA A 686 16.89 2.76 33.68
CA ALA A 686 16.37 1.69 34.54
C ALA A 686 17.49 0.72 34.97
N LYS A 687 18.75 1.18 34.95
CA LYS A 687 19.95 0.37 35.14
C LYS A 687 20.86 0.99 36.20
N SER A 688 22.04 0.40 36.40
CA SER A 688 22.94 0.77 37.49
C SER A 688 23.74 2.06 37.28
N ARG A 689 23.59 2.76 36.14
CA ARG A 689 24.37 3.99 35.89
C ARG A 689 23.71 5.20 36.55
N TRP A 690 22.44 5.47 36.27
CA TRP A 690 21.71 6.59 36.87
C TRP A 690 20.72 6.17 37.96
N ALA A 691 20.12 4.99 37.85
CA ALA A 691 19.15 4.44 38.79
C ALA A 691 19.75 3.47 39.80
N ALA A 692 21.08 3.53 40.05
CA ALA A 692 21.79 2.64 40.98
C ALA A 692 21.10 2.51 42.34
N GLU A 693 20.72 3.64 42.96
CA GLU A 693 20.06 3.67 44.27
C GLU A 693 18.60 3.19 44.17
N TRP A 694 17.93 3.52 43.07
CA TRP A 694 16.55 3.11 42.78
C TRP A 694 16.42 1.60 42.66
N LEU A 695 17.39 0.87 42.12
CA LEU A 695 17.34 -0.59 42.00
C LEU A 695 17.11 -1.32 43.33
N THR A 696 17.53 -0.72 44.44
CA THR A 696 17.35 -1.26 45.80
C THR A 696 16.18 -0.66 46.57
N TRP A 697 15.55 0.38 46.02
CA TRP A 697 14.45 1.08 46.65
C TRP A 697 13.15 0.26 46.58
N PRO A 698 12.42 0.08 47.70
CA PRO A 698 11.15 -0.66 47.70
C PRO A 698 10.10 -0.12 46.72
N GLY A 699 10.15 1.19 46.40
CA GLY A 699 9.23 1.81 45.44
C GLY A 699 9.50 1.45 43.97
N TYR A 700 10.68 0.93 43.63
CA TYR A 700 11.09 0.67 42.24
C TYR A 700 10.17 -0.31 41.52
N GLY A 701 9.91 -1.47 42.12
CA GLY A 701 9.04 -2.47 41.49
C GLY A 701 7.58 -2.04 41.42
N LYS A 702 7.13 -1.30 42.43
CA LYS A 702 5.79 -0.71 42.44
C LYS A 702 5.64 0.38 41.37
N PHE A 703 6.68 1.18 41.12
CA PHE A 703 6.70 2.18 40.06
C PHE A 703 6.59 1.55 38.67
N TRP A 704 7.51 0.64 38.34
CA TRP A 704 7.57 0.04 37.00
C TRP A 704 6.35 -0.83 36.69
N SER A 705 5.86 -1.60 37.67
CA SER A 705 4.65 -2.41 37.46
C SER A 705 3.40 -1.55 37.23
N GLN A 706 3.23 -0.44 37.96
CA GLN A 706 2.11 0.48 37.74
C GLN A 706 2.24 1.22 36.40
N LEU A 707 3.44 1.65 36.02
CA LEU A 707 3.70 2.27 34.71
C LEU A 707 3.36 1.31 33.57
N VAL A 708 3.92 0.10 33.61
CA VAL A 708 3.67 -0.94 32.60
C VAL A 708 2.19 -1.22 32.52
N ARG A 709 1.52 -1.58 33.63
CA ARG A 709 0.08 -1.90 33.66
C ARG A 709 -0.81 -0.78 33.15
N SER A 710 -0.44 0.48 33.39
CA SER A 710 -1.22 1.62 32.91
C SER A 710 -1.13 1.80 31.39
N LEU A 711 0.00 1.43 30.79
CA LEU A 711 0.30 1.65 29.36
C LEU A 711 0.02 0.41 28.50
N MET A 712 -0.16 -0.77 29.09
CA MET A 712 -0.52 -1.96 28.33
C MET A 712 -1.84 -1.74 27.61
N ARG A 713 -1.95 -2.35 26.43
CA ARG A 713 -3.20 -2.42 25.69
C ARG A 713 -4.31 -2.97 26.58
N LYS A 714 -5.37 -2.17 26.79
CA LYS A 714 -6.53 -2.58 27.57
C LYS A 714 -7.40 -3.52 26.72
N SER A 715 -7.32 -4.82 27.01
CA SER A 715 -8.06 -5.85 26.29
C SER A 715 -9.46 -6.13 26.85
N ASP A 716 -9.83 -5.49 27.96
CA ASP A 716 -10.88 -6.02 28.83
C ASP A 716 -12.33 -5.59 28.52
N GLN A 717 -12.56 -4.62 27.62
CA GLN A 717 -13.92 -4.19 27.25
C GLN A 717 -14.00 -3.62 25.82
N SER A 718 -13.77 -4.42 24.77
CA SER A 718 -14.14 -3.95 23.44
C SER A 718 -15.67 -3.79 23.42
N SER A 719 -16.16 -2.55 23.42
CA SER A 719 -17.58 -2.21 23.24
C SER A 719 -18.12 -2.66 21.86
N PHE A 720 -17.27 -3.28 21.05
CA PHE A 720 -17.55 -3.76 19.70
C PHE A 720 -17.60 -5.30 19.66
N GLN A 721 -18.65 -5.83 19.02
CA GLN A 721 -18.67 -7.19 18.47
C GLN A 721 -18.61 -7.07 16.95
N VAL A 722 -17.76 -7.87 16.29
CA VAL A 722 -17.56 -7.78 14.84
C VAL A 722 -17.85 -9.11 14.19
N ASN A 723 -18.78 -9.09 13.24
CA ASN A 723 -19.09 -10.18 12.33
C ASN A 723 -18.56 -9.84 10.94
N THR A 724 -18.15 -10.87 10.20
CA THR A 724 -17.55 -10.71 8.88
C THR A 724 -18.29 -11.59 7.89
N SER A 725 -18.66 -11.06 6.74
CA SER A 725 -19.26 -11.79 5.63
C SER A 725 -18.47 -11.48 4.36
N GLU A 726 -18.12 -12.51 3.59
CA GLU A 726 -17.38 -12.37 2.33
C GLU A 726 -18.35 -12.50 1.16
N THR A 727 -18.22 -11.64 0.16
CA THR A 727 -19.03 -11.69 -1.07
C THR A 727 -18.15 -11.30 -2.26
N GLY A 728 -17.69 -12.31 -3.01
CA GLY A 728 -16.77 -12.11 -4.14
C GLY A 728 -15.42 -11.56 -3.66
N HIS A 729 -15.06 -10.34 -4.08
CA HIS A 729 -13.84 -9.66 -3.65
C HIS A 729 -14.03 -8.68 -2.47
N GLN A 730 -15.22 -8.62 -1.89
CA GLN A 730 -15.52 -7.69 -0.80
C GLN A 730 -15.71 -8.41 0.53
N LEU A 731 -15.08 -7.88 1.59
CA LEU A 731 -15.39 -8.20 2.97
C LEU A 731 -16.35 -7.16 3.53
N GLU A 732 -17.51 -7.63 3.95
CA GLU A 732 -18.45 -6.86 4.73
C GLU A 732 -18.22 -7.10 6.23
N LEU A 733 -18.02 -6.01 6.95
CA LEU A 733 -17.89 -5.99 8.40
C LEU A 733 -19.15 -5.41 9.02
N THR A 734 -19.82 -6.20 9.86
CA THR A 734 -20.93 -5.76 10.69
C THR A 734 -20.45 -5.60 12.13
N ILE A 735 -20.54 -4.39 12.66
CA ILE A 735 -19.96 -3.98 13.94
C ILE A 735 -21.09 -3.56 14.89
N ASP A 736 -21.30 -4.32 15.95
CA ASP A 736 -22.27 -4.01 16.99
C ASP A 736 -21.58 -3.29 18.15
N ALA A 737 -21.93 -2.02 18.37
CA ALA A 737 -21.44 -1.17 19.45
C ALA A 737 -22.42 -1.17 20.63
N ILE A 738 -22.09 -1.90 21.69
CA ILE A 738 -22.93 -2.13 22.87
C ILE A 738 -22.22 -1.62 24.12
N LYS A 739 -22.95 -0.96 25.02
CA LYS A 739 -22.46 -0.56 26.34
C LYS A 739 -22.41 -1.76 27.30
N PRO A 740 -21.64 -1.68 28.41
CA PRO A 740 -21.66 -2.72 29.44
C PRO A 740 -23.05 -3.00 30.05
N ASP A 741 -23.98 -2.04 29.97
CA ASP A 741 -25.37 -2.18 30.43
C ASP A 741 -26.32 -2.81 29.40
N GLY A 742 -25.80 -3.21 28.22
CA GLY A 742 -26.57 -3.80 27.13
C GLY A 742 -27.26 -2.80 26.19
N SER A 743 -27.15 -1.49 26.43
CA SER A 743 -27.73 -0.47 25.55
C SER A 743 -26.84 -0.17 24.32
N PHE A 744 -27.46 0.17 23.19
CA PHE A 744 -26.76 0.47 21.95
C PHE A 744 -26.08 1.85 21.97
N ARG A 745 -24.90 1.94 21.34
CA ARG A 745 -24.20 3.21 21.08
C ARG A 745 -24.46 3.68 19.65
N ASN A 746 -25.28 4.72 19.50
CA ASN A 746 -25.68 5.28 18.21
C ASN A 746 -24.87 6.55 17.88
N GLN A 747 -24.80 6.90 16.59
CA GLN A 747 -24.23 8.14 16.06
C GLN A 747 -22.78 8.40 16.48
N MET A 748 -22.03 7.32 16.68
CA MET A 748 -20.63 7.38 17.07
C MET A 748 -19.75 7.25 15.82
N PRO A 749 -18.70 8.08 15.66
CA PRO A 749 -17.75 7.90 14.56
C PRO A 749 -16.97 6.60 14.79
N VAL A 750 -17.23 5.58 13.99
CA VAL A 750 -16.52 4.30 14.00
C VAL A 750 -15.59 4.27 12.79
N SER A 751 -14.30 4.08 13.03
CA SER A 751 -13.29 3.90 12.00
C SER A 751 -12.74 2.49 12.04
N VAL A 752 -12.60 1.89 10.87
CA VAL A 752 -12.01 0.57 10.70
C VAL A 752 -10.73 0.73 9.87
N ASN A 753 -9.61 0.26 10.41
CA ASN A 753 -8.34 0.19 9.69
C ASN A 753 -8.09 -1.26 9.28
N MET A 754 -7.70 -1.48 8.04
CA MET A 754 -7.23 -2.76 7.52
C MET A 754 -5.74 -2.66 7.23
N LEU A 755 -4.96 -3.56 7.81
CA LEU A 755 -3.59 -3.85 7.40
C LEU A 755 -3.62 -5.01 6.42
N ARG A 756 -3.10 -4.79 5.22
CA ARG A 756 -2.83 -5.84 4.25
C ARG A 756 -1.50 -6.53 4.53
N ALA A 757 -1.32 -7.74 4.01
CA ALA A 757 -0.09 -8.51 4.13
C ALA A 757 1.15 -7.80 3.53
N ASP A 758 0.96 -6.83 2.62
CA ASP A 758 2.03 -6.00 2.05
C ASP A 758 2.47 -4.84 2.97
N GLY A 759 1.85 -4.69 4.14
CA GLY A 759 2.10 -3.62 5.10
C GLY A 759 1.37 -2.30 4.78
N SER A 760 0.57 -2.24 3.71
CA SER A 760 -0.29 -1.11 3.42
C SER A 760 -1.49 -1.08 4.38
N THR A 761 -1.91 0.13 4.73
CA THR A 761 -3.02 0.37 5.64
C THR A 761 -4.12 1.14 4.92
N GLU A 762 -5.36 0.68 5.06
CA GLU A 762 -6.54 1.34 4.50
C GLU A 762 -7.55 1.62 5.61
N THR A 763 -8.03 2.85 5.69
CA THR A 763 -8.98 3.28 6.72
C THR A 763 -10.33 3.62 6.08
N HIS A 764 -11.39 2.98 6.55
CA HIS A 764 -12.77 3.28 6.18
C HIS A 764 -13.58 3.71 7.40
N ALA A 765 -14.47 4.69 7.21
CA ALA A 765 -15.47 5.01 8.21
C ALA A 765 -16.63 4.00 8.08
N ALA A 766 -17.10 3.45 9.20
CA ALA A 766 -18.26 2.57 9.20
C ALA A 766 -19.55 3.40 9.26
N GLU A 767 -20.50 3.06 8.40
CA GLU A 767 -21.80 3.72 8.32
C GLU A 767 -22.81 3.04 9.24
N GLN A 768 -23.63 3.81 9.93
CA GLN A 768 -24.64 3.24 10.82
C GLN A 768 -25.89 2.82 10.03
N GLU A 769 -26.19 1.51 9.98
CA GLU A 769 -27.40 0.98 9.31
C GLU A 769 -28.56 0.72 10.28
N GLY A 770 -28.25 0.43 11.54
CA GLY A 770 -29.25 0.11 12.58
C GLY A 770 -28.85 0.61 13.97
N PRO A 771 -29.72 0.49 14.99
CA PRO A 771 -29.40 0.88 16.35
C PRO A 771 -28.17 0.10 16.87
N GLY A 772 -27.07 0.80 17.13
CA GLY A 772 -25.80 0.23 17.56
C GLY A 772 -25.07 -0.60 16.50
N GLN A 773 -25.57 -0.68 15.27
CA GLN A 773 -25.00 -1.51 14.22
C GLN A 773 -24.38 -0.65 13.12
N TYR A 774 -23.11 -0.89 12.84
CA TYR A 774 -22.31 -0.18 11.85
C TYR A 774 -21.81 -1.16 10.79
N ARG A 775 -21.67 -0.69 9.55
CA ARG A 775 -21.22 -1.48 8.40
C ARG A 775 -20.01 -0.82 7.74
N ALA A 776 -19.02 -1.63 7.39
CA ALA A 776 -17.88 -1.20 6.58
C ALA A 776 -17.56 -2.25 5.50
N LEU A 777 -17.14 -1.79 4.33
CA LEU A 777 -16.82 -2.63 3.17
C LEU A 777 -15.34 -2.46 2.83
N PHE A 778 -14.66 -3.57 2.58
CA PHE A 778 -13.25 -3.60 2.21
C PHE A 778 -13.02 -4.50 1.01
N ASP A 779 -12.18 -4.06 0.08
CA ASP A 779 -11.70 -4.92 -1.00
C ASP A 779 -10.58 -5.81 -0.47
N LEU A 780 -10.84 -7.13 -0.44
CA LEU A 780 -9.90 -8.11 0.06
C LEU A 780 -8.79 -8.40 -0.96
N PRO A 781 -7.55 -8.63 -0.48
CA PRO A 781 -6.53 -9.23 -1.33
C PRO A 781 -6.96 -10.65 -1.76
N GLU A 782 -6.41 -11.12 -2.88
CA GLU A 782 -6.65 -12.48 -3.39
C GLU A 782 -6.21 -13.57 -2.40
N GLU A 783 -5.12 -13.32 -1.67
CA GLU A 783 -4.53 -14.26 -0.72
C GLU A 783 -3.89 -13.50 0.45
N GLY A 784 -3.82 -14.14 1.61
CA GLY A 784 -3.09 -13.66 2.77
C GLY A 784 -3.96 -13.31 3.98
N THR A 785 -3.30 -12.93 5.07
CA THR A 785 -3.96 -12.50 6.30
C THR A 785 -4.00 -10.97 6.34
N SER A 786 -5.19 -10.42 6.52
CA SER A 786 -5.40 -9.00 6.79
C SER A 786 -5.78 -8.80 8.24
N ILE A 787 -5.21 -7.79 8.90
CA ILE A 787 -5.49 -7.46 10.31
C ILE A 787 -6.37 -6.22 10.33
N PHE A 788 -7.51 -6.31 10.99
CA PHE A 788 -8.47 -5.22 11.11
C PHE A 788 -8.42 -4.63 12.52
N SER A 789 -8.49 -3.30 12.63
CA SER A 789 -8.70 -2.59 13.89
C SER A 789 -9.93 -1.70 13.81
N VAL A 790 -10.87 -1.90 14.74
CA VAL A 790 -12.09 -1.11 14.87
C VAL A 790 -11.94 -0.17 16.05
N SER A 791 -12.17 1.11 15.84
CA SER A 791 -11.98 2.12 16.88
C SER A 791 -12.98 3.28 16.77
N SER A 792 -13.11 4.02 17.86
CA SER A 792 -13.85 5.28 17.87
C SER A 792 -13.14 6.29 18.77
N PRO A 793 -13.04 7.57 18.37
CA PRO A 793 -12.61 8.66 19.24
C PRO A 793 -13.39 8.74 20.56
N ASP A 794 -14.67 8.36 20.56
CA ASP A 794 -15.56 8.44 21.73
C ASP A 794 -15.35 7.27 22.71
N LEU A 795 -14.55 6.28 22.32
CA LEU A 795 -14.20 5.11 23.12
C LEU A 795 -12.69 5.10 23.40
N PRO A 796 -12.26 5.75 24.49
CA PRO A 796 -10.85 5.79 24.85
C PRO A 796 -10.31 4.44 25.35
N ASP A 797 -11.17 3.45 25.63
CA ASP A 797 -10.80 2.15 26.21
C ASP A 797 -10.14 1.15 25.25
N GLY A 798 -9.83 1.58 24.02
CA GLY A 798 -9.07 0.80 23.05
C GLY A 798 -9.94 0.15 21.97
N GLY A 799 -9.36 -0.01 20.78
CA GLY A 799 -10.03 -0.61 19.63
C GLY A 799 -10.05 -2.14 19.66
N TYR A 800 -10.98 -2.74 18.91
CA TYR A 800 -11.05 -4.18 18.69
C TYR A 800 -10.17 -4.59 17.51
N VAL A 801 -9.26 -5.55 17.68
CA VAL A 801 -8.43 -6.07 16.59
C VAL A 801 -8.73 -7.53 16.34
N PHE A 802 -8.81 -7.91 15.05
CA PHE A 802 -8.99 -9.29 14.62
C PHE A 802 -8.30 -9.54 13.28
N GLY A 803 -7.99 -10.80 12.98
CA GLY A 803 -7.47 -11.23 11.69
C GLY A 803 -8.58 -11.80 10.82
N HIS A 804 -8.44 -11.64 9.51
CA HIS A 804 -9.20 -12.38 8.51
C HIS A 804 -8.22 -12.90 7.46
N THR A 805 -8.35 -14.17 7.09
CA THR A 805 -7.39 -14.87 6.25
C THR A 805 -8.08 -15.47 5.05
N ARG A 806 -7.60 -15.14 3.85
CA ARG A 806 -7.98 -15.79 2.59
C ARG A 806 -6.84 -16.72 2.19
N SER A 807 -7.10 -18.01 2.19
CA SER A 807 -6.03 -19.03 2.04
C SER A 807 -5.59 -19.22 0.59
N TYR A 808 -6.55 -19.13 -0.34
CA TYR A 808 -6.35 -19.22 -1.78
C TYR A 808 -7.55 -18.56 -2.50
N PRO A 809 -7.43 -18.23 -3.79
CA PRO A 809 -8.51 -17.63 -4.58
C PRO A 809 -9.73 -18.55 -4.69
N GLU A 810 -10.94 -17.99 -4.71
CA GLU A 810 -12.20 -18.75 -4.81
C GLU A 810 -12.28 -19.65 -6.04
N GLU A 811 -11.53 -19.32 -7.10
CA GLU A 811 -11.37 -20.09 -8.32
C GLU A 811 -10.99 -21.56 -8.06
N PHE A 812 -10.24 -21.85 -6.99
CA PHE A 812 -9.80 -23.20 -6.65
C PHE A 812 -10.75 -23.95 -5.71
N LEU A 813 -11.86 -23.33 -5.26
CA LEU A 813 -12.89 -23.99 -4.44
C LEU A 813 -13.86 -24.85 -5.25
N ARG A 814 -14.07 -24.50 -6.52
CA ARG A 814 -15.08 -25.12 -7.38
C ARG A 814 -14.44 -25.71 -8.62
N THR A 815 -14.44 -27.03 -8.70
CA THR A 815 -13.87 -27.76 -9.83
C THR A 815 -14.93 -28.38 -10.75
N GLU A 816 -16.20 -28.39 -10.32
CA GLU A 816 -17.35 -28.88 -11.08
C GLU A 816 -18.02 -27.78 -11.91
N VAL A 817 -18.68 -28.17 -13.01
CA VAL A 817 -19.42 -27.26 -13.88
C VAL A 817 -20.71 -26.80 -13.20
N ASN A 818 -20.91 -25.49 -13.12
CA ASN A 818 -22.13 -24.89 -12.56
C ASN A 818 -23.22 -24.73 -13.63
N GLU A 819 -23.81 -25.84 -14.06
CA GLU A 819 -24.89 -25.83 -15.06
C GLU A 819 -26.09 -24.99 -14.60
N SER A 820 -26.35 -24.91 -13.29
CA SER A 820 -27.47 -24.14 -12.73
C SER A 820 -27.37 -22.65 -13.05
N LEU A 821 -26.16 -22.08 -12.97
CA LEU A 821 -25.91 -20.70 -13.35
C LEU A 821 -26.03 -20.54 -14.87
N LEU A 822 -25.45 -21.44 -15.66
CA LEU A 822 -25.50 -21.36 -17.14
C LEU A 822 -26.94 -21.41 -17.69
N HIS A 823 -27.80 -22.26 -17.11
CA HIS A 823 -29.23 -22.27 -17.41
C HIS A 823 -29.89 -20.93 -17.07
N THR A 824 -29.57 -20.38 -15.90
CA THR A 824 -30.09 -19.07 -15.46
C THR A 824 -29.66 -17.96 -16.43
N LEU A 825 -28.38 -17.88 -16.79
CA LEU A 825 -27.85 -16.88 -17.73
C LEU A 825 -28.51 -16.99 -19.11
N THR A 826 -28.67 -18.20 -19.61
CA THR A 826 -29.34 -18.46 -20.89
C THR A 826 -30.79 -17.97 -20.88
N SER A 827 -31.52 -18.25 -19.80
CA SER A 827 -32.92 -17.85 -19.66
C SER A 827 -33.07 -16.32 -19.60
N LEU A 828 -32.16 -15.63 -18.89
CA LEU A 828 -32.13 -14.17 -18.81
C LEU A 828 -31.75 -13.54 -20.17
N GLY A 829 -30.77 -14.13 -20.86
CA GLY A 829 -30.26 -13.67 -22.14
C GLY A 829 -31.05 -14.12 -23.38
N ARG A 830 -32.20 -14.77 -23.20
CA ARG A 830 -33.14 -15.20 -24.26
C ARG A 830 -32.51 -16.08 -25.36
N GLY A 831 -31.47 -16.84 -25.05
CA GLY A 831 -30.79 -17.71 -26.01
C GLY A 831 -30.99 -19.20 -25.70
N LYS A 832 -29.99 -20.01 -26.08
CA LYS A 832 -30.02 -21.48 -25.99
C LYS A 832 -28.83 -22.00 -25.16
N PHE A 833 -29.11 -22.97 -24.31
CA PHE A 833 -28.10 -23.69 -23.52
C PHE A 833 -27.55 -24.86 -24.36
N ALA A 834 -26.24 -25.05 -24.34
CA ALA A 834 -25.51 -26.07 -25.09
C ALA A 834 -25.92 -26.16 -26.58
N PRO A 835 -25.81 -25.07 -27.38
CA PRO A 835 -26.09 -25.12 -28.81
C PRO A 835 -25.07 -26.01 -29.53
N SER A 836 -25.50 -26.68 -30.61
CA SER A 836 -24.54 -27.32 -31.53
C SER A 836 -23.77 -26.25 -32.32
N PRO A 837 -22.53 -26.54 -32.78
CA PRO A 837 -21.73 -25.56 -33.55
C PRO A 837 -22.45 -24.97 -34.78
N ALA A 838 -23.32 -25.74 -35.42
CA ALA A 838 -24.12 -25.28 -36.57
C ALA A 838 -25.25 -24.30 -36.17
N GLU A 839 -25.76 -24.39 -34.94
CA GLU A 839 -26.84 -23.52 -34.45
C GLU A 839 -26.34 -22.13 -34.04
N VAL A 840 -25.03 -21.95 -33.82
CA VAL A 840 -24.43 -20.67 -33.45
C VAL A 840 -24.71 -19.58 -34.49
N PHE A 841 -24.71 -19.93 -35.79
CA PHE A 841 -24.99 -19.03 -36.90
C PHE A 841 -26.43 -19.17 -37.45
N ALA A 842 -27.32 -19.89 -36.75
CA ALA A 842 -28.72 -19.98 -37.16
C ALA A 842 -29.37 -18.59 -37.13
N ARG A 843 -30.11 -18.26 -38.20
CA ARG A 843 -30.75 -16.95 -38.35
C ARG A 843 -31.71 -16.67 -37.18
N PRO A 844 -31.64 -15.47 -36.56
CA PRO A 844 -32.48 -15.13 -35.43
C PRO A 844 -33.95 -15.03 -35.85
N THR A 845 -34.86 -15.42 -34.95
CA THR A 845 -36.31 -15.34 -35.13
C THR A 845 -36.83 -13.90 -35.16
N VAL A 846 -36.06 -12.94 -34.64
CA VAL A 846 -36.35 -11.51 -34.68
C VAL A 846 -35.32 -10.80 -35.56
N ALA A 847 -35.75 -10.25 -36.70
CA ALA A 847 -34.86 -9.56 -37.62
C ALA A 847 -34.37 -8.23 -37.04
N ALA A 848 -33.06 -7.99 -37.09
CA ALA A 848 -32.48 -6.68 -36.77
C ALA A 848 -32.89 -5.66 -37.84
N ARG A 849 -33.12 -4.41 -37.46
CA ARG A 849 -33.43 -3.33 -38.42
C ARG A 849 -32.14 -2.62 -38.80
N THR A 850 -31.75 -2.68 -40.07
CA THR A 850 -30.70 -1.82 -40.64
C THR A 850 -31.30 -0.54 -41.18
N HIS A 851 -30.52 0.55 -41.13
CA HIS A 851 -30.88 1.79 -41.80
C HIS A 851 -29.99 2.02 -43.02
N ARG A 852 -30.59 2.42 -44.14
CA ARG A 852 -29.87 2.97 -45.28
C ARG A 852 -30.16 4.46 -45.38
N GLU A 853 -29.12 5.29 -45.26
CA GLU A 853 -29.29 6.74 -45.39
C GLU A 853 -29.55 7.13 -46.85
N LEU A 854 -30.62 7.88 -47.08
CA LEU A 854 -30.99 8.39 -48.41
C LEU A 854 -30.44 9.80 -48.70
N THR A 855 -29.74 10.39 -47.73
CA THR A 855 -29.19 11.75 -47.79
C THR A 855 -28.37 12.00 -49.06
N ASN A 856 -27.47 11.09 -49.41
CA ASN A 856 -26.60 11.24 -50.59
C ASN A 856 -27.41 11.26 -51.89
N TYR A 857 -28.41 10.39 -52.03
CA TYR A 857 -29.27 10.35 -53.23
C TYR A 857 -30.08 11.64 -53.40
N PHE A 858 -30.59 12.22 -52.30
CA PHE A 858 -31.30 13.50 -52.35
C PHE A 858 -30.37 14.67 -52.69
N LEU A 859 -29.13 14.67 -52.17
CA LEU A 859 -28.12 15.68 -52.50
C LEU A 859 -27.67 15.58 -53.96
N GLU A 860 -27.40 14.38 -54.47
CA GLU A 860 -27.05 14.13 -55.86
C GLU A 860 -28.15 14.62 -56.81
N LEU A 861 -29.41 14.27 -56.51
CA LEU A 861 -30.56 14.70 -57.32
C LEU A 861 -30.75 16.23 -57.27
N ALA A 862 -30.62 16.86 -56.09
CA ALA A 862 -30.70 18.31 -55.96
C ALA A 862 -29.57 19.02 -56.74
N LEU A 863 -28.35 18.47 -56.71
CA LEU A 863 -27.20 18.98 -57.45
C LEU A 863 -27.41 18.90 -58.97
N LEU A 864 -28.00 17.80 -59.47
CA LEU A 864 -28.31 17.64 -60.90
C LEU A 864 -29.42 18.60 -61.38
N LEU A 865 -30.40 18.89 -60.52
CA LEU A 865 -31.53 19.76 -60.88
C LEU A 865 -31.21 21.26 -60.79
N LEU A 866 -30.17 21.65 -60.05
CA LEU A 866 -29.79 23.06 -59.88
C LEU A 866 -29.28 23.72 -61.18
N PRO A 867 -28.40 23.10 -62.00
CA PRO A 867 -28.07 23.59 -63.33
C PRO A 867 -29.28 23.69 -64.26
N LEU A 868 -30.24 22.76 -64.15
CA LEU A 868 -31.48 22.78 -64.92
C LEU A 868 -32.35 23.99 -64.54
N ASP A 869 -32.48 24.33 -63.26
CA ASP A 869 -33.16 25.56 -62.79
C ASP A 869 -32.50 26.83 -63.35
N ILE A 870 -31.16 26.88 -63.34
CA ILE A 870 -30.40 28.01 -63.89
C ILE A 870 -30.61 28.13 -65.41
N TRP A 871 -30.59 27.01 -66.13
CA TRP A 871 -30.77 26.98 -67.58
C TRP A 871 -32.18 27.40 -67.99
N LEU A 872 -33.23 26.85 -67.35
CA LEU A 872 -34.63 27.20 -67.64
C LEU A 872 -34.94 28.68 -67.36
N ARG A 873 -34.23 29.29 -66.41
CA ARG A 873 -34.33 30.72 -66.08
C ARG A 873 -33.66 31.63 -67.11
N ARG A 874 -32.52 31.22 -67.68
CA ARG A 874 -31.75 32.03 -68.63
C ARG A 874 -32.20 31.87 -70.08
N ARG A 875 -32.90 30.77 -70.40
CA ARG A 875 -33.47 30.55 -71.73
C ARG A 875 -34.62 31.52 -71.98
N THR A 876 -34.72 32.07 -73.19
CA THR A 876 -35.88 32.84 -73.63
C THR A 876 -37.03 31.89 -74.00
N TRP A 877 -38.17 32.04 -73.35
CA TRP A 877 -39.38 31.28 -73.66
C TRP A 877 -40.21 32.12 -74.63
N ARG A 878 -40.47 31.60 -75.83
CA ARG A 878 -41.41 32.24 -76.77
C ARG A 878 -42.82 32.10 -76.19
N ALA A 879 -43.54 33.22 -76.13
CA ALA A 879 -44.90 33.29 -75.60
C ALA A 879 -45.89 32.48 -76.43
#